data_AF-A0A3D5AM75-F1
#
_entry.id   AF-A0A3D5AM75-F1
#
_cell.length_a   1.000
_cell.length_b   1.000
_cell.length_c   1.000
_cell.angle_alpha   90.00
_cell.angle_beta   90.00
_cell.angle_gamma   90.00
#
_symmetry.space_group_name_H-M   'P 1'
#
loop_
_entity.id
_entity.type
_entity.pdbx_description
1 polymer ?
#
loop_
_entity_poly.entity_id
_entity_poly.type
_entity_poly.pdbx_seq_one_letter_code
_entity_poly.pdbx_strand_id
1 'polypeptide(L)'
;MPYSEPARTAARGTRSLASWSSSAVPTMGIAIYGCGQDEAVLFREMAPRFGVMPTITEAAVSEANIELAFGNRCISVGHKAQITNSTLLALSQADVTYISTRSIGYNHIDVKYAESVGISVENVAYSPDSVADYTLMLMLMAVRHGKSVVKRADLHDYRLNDVRGKELRDLTIGVIGTGRIGGAVMDRLRGFGCRILAYDTLPKTPADYVTLGALLEQSDIVTLHTPLTAETHHLLDRHRIERMKHGAAIVNTGRGALLDTEALVSALESGRLGGAALDVLEGEEGIFYADCSDKPIESRLLLRLHKLPNVLISPHTAYYTDHALRDTVEHSLINCLNFAGRDQHDRLKVGIIFGGCSEEHPISVKSAQEVARHLDIAQYEPFYVGITTSGAWKLCDGPDADWENGSCRPAVLSPDRSVHGLLVLEQGRYETISLDLVLPVLHGELGEDGAMQGLLELSGIPYAGCDIQSSSLCMDKSLTYMVARAAGIATPNFWTVTANENIDPDQLTYPVFVKPARSGSSFGVSKASRKDELPSAVEAARRYDSKVLIEEAVVGSEVGCAILGNHLDLLAGEVDQIALSHGFFRIHQEDEPESGSENSTVTVPADISEESRSLVQETAKAVYRALGCRGLSRVDMFLEEDGQVVLNEVNTLPGMTSYSRYPRMMAAAGLPLAEVIDRMVSLALTGNGR
;
A
#
# COMPACT_ATOMS: atom_id res chain seq x y z
N MET A 1 69.69 -13.79 11.62
CA MET A 1 68.84 -15.00 11.57
C MET A 1 67.54 -14.69 12.31
N PRO A 2 66.39 -15.21 11.85
CA PRO A 2 65.99 -15.38 10.46
C PRO A 2 65.84 -13.97 9.82
N TYR A 3 64.77 -13.50 9.15
CA TYR A 3 63.72 -14.13 8.32
C TYR A 3 63.70 -13.36 6.97
N SER A 4 62.72 -13.60 6.10
CA SER A 4 62.68 -13.08 4.73
C SER A 4 61.26 -12.78 4.24
N GLU A 5 61.07 -11.64 3.57
CA GLU A 5 60.08 -11.52 2.48
C GLU A 5 60.45 -10.33 1.55
N PRO A 6 60.66 -10.55 0.25
CA PRO A 6 60.82 -9.47 -0.72
C PRO A 6 59.60 -9.32 -1.64
N ALA A 7 59.26 -8.07 -1.97
CA ALA A 7 58.14 -7.69 -2.81
C ALA A 7 58.18 -8.33 -4.22
N ARG A 8 56.99 -8.61 -4.79
CA ARG A 8 56.85 -8.94 -6.21
C ARG A 8 56.43 -7.73 -7.04
N THR A 9 57.10 -7.60 -8.17
CA THR A 9 56.96 -6.55 -9.17
C THR A 9 55.64 -6.63 -9.94
N ALA A 10 55.04 -5.47 -10.20
CA ALA A 10 53.92 -5.35 -11.14
C ALA A 10 54.43 -5.32 -12.59
N ALA A 11 53.92 -6.22 -13.43
CA ALA A 11 54.10 -6.17 -14.89
C ALA A 11 52.74 -5.90 -15.56
N ARG A 12 52.67 -4.86 -16.38
CA ARG A 12 51.43 -4.48 -17.10
C ARG A 12 51.12 -5.49 -18.20
N GLY A 13 49.91 -6.05 -18.18
CA GLY A 13 49.30 -6.75 -19.30
C GLY A 13 48.01 -6.04 -19.70
N THR A 14 48.01 -5.33 -20.82
CA THR A 14 46.83 -4.63 -21.35
C THR A 14 45.79 -5.62 -21.87
N ARG A 15 44.59 -5.63 -21.28
CA ARG A 15 43.38 -6.19 -21.89
C ARG A 15 42.32 -5.11 -22.04
N SER A 16 41.65 -5.15 -23.18
CA SER A 16 40.61 -4.19 -23.56
C SER A 16 39.50 -4.13 -22.52
N LEU A 17 39.15 -2.91 -22.09
CA LEU A 17 37.87 -2.65 -21.42
C LEU A 17 36.77 -2.72 -22.49
N ALA A 18 36.23 -3.92 -22.69
CA ALA A 18 34.92 -4.05 -23.32
C ALA A 18 33.91 -3.27 -22.47
N SER A 19 33.13 -2.41 -23.10
CA SER A 19 32.16 -1.54 -22.44
C SER A 19 31.08 -2.37 -21.76
N TRP A 20 31.05 -2.35 -20.42
CA TRP A 20 29.90 -2.80 -19.65
C TRP A 20 28.82 -1.73 -19.81
N SER A 21 27.82 -2.00 -20.66
CA SER A 21 26.60 -1.20 -20.71
C SER A 21 25.82 -1.46 -19.42
N SER A 22 25.99 -0.57 -18.44
CA SER A 22 25.09 -0.50 -17.29
C SER A 22 23.66 -0.34 -17.80
N SER A 23 22.78 -1.28 -17.45
CA SER A 23 21.33 -1.05 -17.50
C SER A 23 21.04 0.15 -16.59
N ALA A 24 20.76 1.30 -17.20
CA ALA A 24 20.47 2.50 -16.44
C ALA A 24 19.13 2.31 -15.71
N VAL A 25 19.17 2.36 -14.37
CA VAL A 25 17.97 2.66 -13.58
C VAL A 25 17.39 3.97 -14.13
N PRO A 26 16.09 4.09 -14.40
CA PRO A 26 15.51 5.33 -14.90
C PRO A 26 15.76 6.47 -13.91
N THR A 27 16.68 7.38 -14.24
CA THR A 27 17.04 8.50 -13.36
C THR A 27 15.87 9.48 -13.29
N MET A 28 15.25 9.62 -12.12
CA MET A 28 14.11 10.51 -11.94
C MET A 28 14.57 11.98 -11.99
N GLY A 29 13.94 12.78 -12.84
CA GLY A 29 14.11 14.24 -12.83
C GLY A 29 13.22 14.91 -11.78
N ILE A 30 13.78 15.88 -11.04
CA ILE A 30 13.02 16.77 -10.15
C ILE A 30 13.52 18.21 -10.32
N ALA A 31 12.61 19.16 -10.55
CA ALA A 31 12.95 20.58 -10.53
C ALA A 31 12.87 21.14 -9.10
N ILE A 32 13.93 21.80 -8.64
CA ILE A 32 14.06 22.37 -7.29
C ILE A 32 14.09 23.90 -7.40
N TYR A 33 12.97 24.54 -7.04
CA TYR A 33 12.80 25.99 -7.07
C TYR A 33 13.01 26.62 -5.68
N GLY A 34 13.39 27.90 -5.68
CA GLY A 34 13.65 28.69 -4.47
C GLY A 34 14.78 28.12 -3.62
N CYS A 35 15.75 27.44 -4.25
CA CYS A 35 16.78 26.65 -3.58
C CYS A 35 17.99 27.52 -3.23
N GLY A 36 18.14 27.86 -1.95
CA GLY A 36 19.29 28.62 -1.47
C GLY A 36 20.61 27.87 -1.62
N GLN A 37 21.74 28.58 -1.54
CA GLN A 37 23.07 27.97 -1.75
C GLN A 37 23.33 26.76 -0.82
N ASP A 38 22.93 26.85 0.45
CA ASP A 38 23.10 25.77 1.44
C ASP A 38 22.23 24.54 1.14
N GLU A 39 20.98 24.75 0.73
CA GLU A 39 20.09 23.68 0.23
C GLU A 39 20.66 23.03 -1.04
N ALA A 40 21.19 23.85 -1.97
CA ALA A 40 21.72 23.38 -3.24
C ALA A 40 23.01 22.54 -3.09
N VAL A 41 23.77 22.71 -2.02
CA VAL A 41 24.88 21.80 -1.67
C VAL A 41 24.32 20.43 -1.26
N LEU A 42 23.33 20.41 -0.36
CA LEU A 42 22.72 19.17 0.12
C LEU A 42 21.97 18.41 -0.98
N PHE A 43 21.19 19.10 -1.84
CA PHE A 43 20.52 18.46 -2.97
C PHE A 43 21.52 17.79 -3.93
N ARG A 44 22.67 18.41 -4.20
CA ARG A 44 23.74 17.83 -5.03
C ARG A 44 24.45 16.64 -4.36
N GLU A 45 24.56 16.65 -3.02
CA GLU A 45 25.14 15.54 -2.25
C GLU A 45 24.19 14.34 -2.15
N MET A 46 22.90 14.59 -1.93
CA MET A 46 21.92 13.58 -1.54
C MET A 46 21.16 12.99 -2.73
N ALA A 47 20.69 13.80 -3.69
CA ALA A 47 19.86 13.33 -4.79
C ALA A 47 20.47 12.15 -5.61
N PRO A 48 21.80 12.11 -5.88
CA PRO A 48 22.41 10.96 -6.56
C PRO A 48 22.31 9.64 -5.77
N ARG A 49 22.24 9.69 -4.43
CA ARG A 49 22.05 8.50 -3.57
C ARG A 49 20.65 7.90 -3.71
N PHE A 50 19.70 8.72 -4.15
CA PHE A 50 18.30 8.40 -4.36
C PHE A 50 17.95 8.12 -5.83
N GLY A 51 18.93 8.10 -6.74
CA GLY A 51 18.69 7.93 -8.19
C GLY A 51 18.03 9.15 -8.85
N VAL A 52 18.07 10.32 -8.20
CA VAL A 52 17.45 11.57 -8.66
C VAL A 52 18.48 12.46 -9.34
N MET A 53 18.08 13.08 -10.47
CA MET A 53 18.81 14.17 -11.12
C MET A 53 18.09 15.51 -10.87
N PRO A 54 18.58 16.37 -9.96
CA PRO A 54 17.90 17.60 -9.61
C PRO A 54 18.26 18.77 -10.55
N THR A 55 17.25 19.42 -11.13
CA THR A 55 17.39 20.71 -11.84
C THR A 55 17.19 21.82 -10.81
N ILE A 56 18.28 22.45 -10.35
CA ILE A 56 18.25 23.39 -9.21
C ILE A 56 18.27 24.84 -9.67
N THR A 57 17.35 25.67 -9.15
CA THR A 57 17.36 27.13 -9.29
C THR A 57 17.12 27.84 -7.95
N GLU A 58 17.81 28.96 -7.74
CA GLU A 58 17.62 29.85 -6.59
C GLU A 58 16.34 30.69 -6.73
N ALA A 59 15.88 30.94 -7.96
CA ALA A 59 14.67 31.68 -8.23
C ALA A 59 13.42 30.92 -7.73
N ALA A 60 12.46 31.65 -7.17
CA ALA A 60 11.12 31.11 -6.89
C ALA A 60 10.44 30.65 -8.19
N VAL A 61 9.49 29.72 -8.09
CA VAL A 61 8.70 29.26 -9.23
C VAL A 61 7.74 30.36 -9.69
N SER A 62 7.65 30.56 -11.01
CA SER A 62 6.86 31.62 -11.66
C SER A 62 6.60 31.25 -13.12
N GLU A 63 5.68 31.91 -13.81
CA GLU A 63 5.45 31.70 -15.26
C GLU A 63 6.71 31.92 -16.12
N ALA A 64 7.68 32.69 -15.62
CA ALA A 64 8.91 33.05 -16.34
C ALA A 64 10.04 32.01 -16.24
N ASN A 65 9.85 30.90 -15.50
CA ASN A 65 10.85 29.83 -15.35
C ASN A 65 10.23 28.41 -15.26
N ILE A 66 9.02 28.23 -15.81
CA ILE A 66 8.30 26.94 -15.87
C ILE A 66 9.05 25.90 -16.70
N GLU A 67 9.84 26.32 -17.68
CA GLU A 67 10.61 25.42 -18.55
C GLU A 67 11.62 24.55 -17.80
N LEU A 68 12.04 24.96 -16.59
CA LEU A 68 12.87 24.14 -15.70
C LEU A 68 12.13 22.91 -15.15
N ALA A 69 10.79 22.91 -15.15
CA ALA A 69 9.96 21.78 -14.76
C ALA A 69 9.70 20.79 -15.92
N PHE A 70 9.95 21.14 -17.18
CA PHE A 70 9.65 20.25 -18.32
C PHE A 70 10.34 18.88 -18.20
N GLY A 71 9.55 17.81 -18.35
CA GLY A 71 9.97 16.43 -18.16
C GLY A 71 10.04 15.96 -16.69
N ASN A 72 9.69 16.81 -15.72
CA ASN A 72 9.68 16.47 -14.29
C ASN A 72 8.25 16.51 -13.77
N ARG A 73 7.65 15.34 -13.51
CA ARG A 73 6.30 15.25 -12.92
C ARG A 73 6.21 15.79 -11.49
N CYS A 74 7.34 15.81 -10.79
CA CYS A 74 7.47 16.30 -9.42
C CYS A 74 8.38 17.53 -9.38
N ILE A 75 7.99 18.52 -8.58
CA ILE A 75 8.85 19.66 -8.23
C ILE A 75 8.99 19.82 -6.71
N SER A 76 10.08 20.45 -6.28
CA SER A 76 10.31 20.87 -4.90
C SER A 76 10.34 22.39 -4.81
N VAL A 77 9.58 22.97 -3.89
CA VAL A 77 9.43 24.44 -3.73
C VAL A 77 9.77 24.89 -2.31
N GLY A 78 10.38 26.06 -2.16
CA GLY A 78 10.60 26.71 -0.86
C GLY A 78 9.44 27.62 -0.46
N HIS A 79 9.25 27.87 0.84
CA HIS A 79 8.13 28.68 1.37
C HIS A 79 8.34 30.20 1.33
N LYS A 80 9.49 30.67 0.81
CA LYS A 80 9.89 32.09 0.84
C LYS A 80 9.10 32.98 -0.13
N ALA A 81 8.31 32.40 -1.03
CA ALA A 81 7.50 33.12 -2.02
C ALA A 81 6.13 32.44 -2.18
N GLN A 82 5.11 33.25 -2.48
CA GLN A 82 3.76 32.77 -2.79
C GLN A 82 3.73 32.16 -4.19
N ILE A 83 3.12 30.98 -4.33
CA ILE A 83 2.81 30.37 -5.63
C ILE A 83 1.41 30.82 -6.03
N THR A 84 1.30 31.53 -7.14
CA THR A 84 0.01 32.05 -7.61
C THR A 84 -0.78 30.97 -8.36
N ASN A 85 -2.10 31.17 -8.48
CA ASN A 85 -2.96 30.23 -9.21
C ASN A 85 -2.61 30.19 -10.71
N SER A 86 -2.08 31.27 -11.30
CA SER A 86 -1.56 31.24 -12.68
C SER A 86 -0.25 30.46 -12.79
N THR A 87 0.64 30.52 -11.80
CA THR A 87 1.82 29.64 -11.72
C THR A 87 1.42 28.17 -11.56
N LEU A 88 0.44 27.84 -10.71
CA LEU A 88 -0.08 26.47 -10.56
C LEU A 88 -0.67 25.92 -11.86
N LEU A 89 -1.44 26.73 -12.60
CA LEU A 89 -1.97 26.36 -13.90
C LEU A 89 -0.87 26.12 -14.94
N ALA A 90 0.18 26.96 -14.95
CA ALA A 90 1.30 26.81 -15.86
C ALA A 90 2.15 25.56 -15.54
N LEU A 91 2.27 25.17 -14.27
CA LEU A 91 2.90 23.92 -13.85
C LEU A 91 2.10 22.69 -14.31
N SER A 92 0.77 22.72 -14.17
CA SER A 92 -0.11 21.65 -14.68
C SER A 92 0.02 21.49 -16.19
N GLN A 93 0.09 22.60 -16.94
CA GLN A 93 0.36 22.62 -18.39
C GLN A 93 1.79 22.15 -18.77
N ALA A 94 2.69 21.99 -17.81
CA ALA A 94 4.05 21.48 -17.97
C ALA A 94 4.19 20.01 -17.50
N ASP A 95 3.07 19.29 -17.38
CA ASP A 95 2.94 17.91 -16.88
C ASP A 95 3.40 17.69 -15.42
N VAL A 96 3.50 18.77 -14.63
CA VAL A 96 3.71 18.67 -13.18
C VAL A 96 2.42 18.21 -12.52
N THR A 97 2.50 17.10 -11.78
CA THR A 97 1.39 16.46 -11.06
C THR A 97 1.60 16.46 -9.54
N TYR A 98 2.80 16.85 -9.06
CA TYR A 98 3.12 16.90 -7.64
C TYR A 98 4.07 18.03 -7.24
N ILE A 99 3.78 18.67 -6.10
CA ILE A 99 4.60 19.68 -5.45
C ILE A 99 4.94 19.23 -4.03
N SER A 100 6.22 19.03 -3.75
CA SER A 100 6.75 18.91 -2.39
C SER A 100 7.19 20.29 -1.87
N THR A 101 6.49 20.86 -0.90
CA THR A 101 6.94 22.10 -0.24
C THR A 101 7.91 21.80 0.90
N ARG A 102 9.07 22.47 0.86
CA ARG A 102 10.18 22.39 1.82
C ARG A 102 9.90 23.15 3.11
N SER A 103 8.70 23.00 3.64
CA SER A 103 8.26 23.64 4.89
C SER A 103 7.12 22.88 5.54
N ILE A 104 6.92 23.07 6.85
CA ILE A 104 5.78 22.49 7.58
C ILE A 104 4.44 23.15 7.19
N GLY A 105 4.43 24.46 6.89
CA GLY A 105 3.20 25.23 6.67
C GLY A 105 3.06 25.72 5.24
N TYR A 106 2.04 25.22 4.54
CA TYR A 106 1.81 25.32 3.09
C TYR A 106 0.95 26.53 2.66
N ASN A 107 0.72 27.52 3.52
CA ASN A 107 -0.15 28.69 3.26
C ASN A 107 0.24 29.53 2.02
N HIS A 108 1.46 29.37 1.52
CA HIS A 108 1.99 30.01 0.31
C HIS A 108 1.50 29.33 -0.98
N ILE A 109 0.66 28.30 -0.88
CA ILE A 109 0.09 27.51 -1.99
C ILE A 109 -1.43 27.41 -1.80
N ASP A 110 -2.21 27.75 -2.82
CA ASP A 110 -3.65 27.42 -2.85
C ASP A 110 -3.82 25.93 -3.18
N VAL A 111 -3.80 25.09 -2.14
CA VAL A 111 -3.88 23.63 -2.26
C VAL A 111 -5.19 23.18 -2.95
N LYS A 112 -6.31 23.91 -2.74
CA LYS A 112 -7.59 23.59 -3.39
C LYS A 112 -7.56 23.88 -4.87
N TYR A 113 -6.92 24.99 -5.26
CA TYR A 113 -6.72 25.29 -6.67
C TYR A 113 -5.74 24.31 -7.32
N ALA A 114 -4.64 23.97 -6.64
CA ALA A 114 -3.67 22.97 -7.10
C ALA A 114 -4.35 21.63 -7.40
N GLU A 115 -5.15 21.12 -6.47
CA GLU A 115 -5.95 19.89 -6.65
C GLU A 115 -6.90 20.02 -7.85
N SER A 116 -7.57 21.16 -8.02
CA SER A 116 -8.49 21.41 -9.16
C SER A 116 -7.81 21.45 -10.53
N VAL A 117 -6.49 21.64 -10.58
CA VAL A 117 -5.68 21.57 -11.82
C VAL A 117 -4.82 20.29 -11.90
N GLY A 118 -5.11 19.28 -11.08
CA GLY A 118 -4.45 17.97 -11.13
C GLY A 118 -3.10 17.89 -10.40
N ILE A 119 -2.80 18.86 -9.53
CA ILE A 119 -1.55 18.90 -8.77
C ILE A 119 -1.80 18.49 -7.31
N SER A 120 -1.17 17.40 -6.88
CA SER A 120 -1.07 17.02 -5.47
C SER A 120 0.00 17.86 -4.76
N VAL A 121 -0.27 18.28 -3.51
CA VAL A 121 0.68 19.07 -2.70
C VAL A 121 0.95 18.37 -1.38
N GLU A 122 2.23 18.19 -1.05
CA GLU A 122 2.67 17.58 0.20
C GLU A 122 3.74 18.46 0.88
N ASN A 123 3.74 18.50 2.20
CA ASN A 123 4.63 19.32 3.01
C ASN A 123 5.63 18.46 3.79
N VAL A 124 6.91 18.87 3.84
CA VAL A 124 7.90 18.12 4.61
C VAL A 124 7.77 18.37 6.11
N ALA A 125 7.93 17.31 6.90
CA ALA A 125 8.16 17.41 8.33
C ALA A 125 9.68 17.39 8.61
N TYR A 126 10.16 18.29 9.47
CA TYR A 126 11.52 18.25 10.02
C TYR A 126 11.48 18.11 11.55
N SER A 127 12.63 17.97 12.20
CA SER A 127 12.67 17.86 13.67
C SER A 127 12.03 19.09 14.35
N PRO A 128 11.06 18.90 15.27
CA PRO A 128 10.47 20.01 16.03
C PRO A 128 11.47 20.66 16.99
N ASP A 129 12.60 20.01 17.26
CA ASP A 129 13.61 20.42 18.23
C ASP A 129 14.20 21.79 17.90
N SER A 130 14.54 22.05 16.64
CA SER A 130 15.15 23.32 16.21
C SER A 130 14.26 24.52 16.58
N VAL A 131 12.96 24.44 16.27
CA VAL A 131 12.00 25.50 16.57
C VAL A 131 11.73 25.58 18.08
N ALA A 132 11.76 24.46 18.80
CA ALA A 132 11.56 24.42 20.24
C ALA A 132 12.73 25.06 21.01
N ASP A 133 13.98 24.72 20.66
CA ASP A 133 15.19 25.33 21.21
C ASP A 133 15.25 26.83 20.90
N TYR A 134 14.93 27.23 19.67
CA TYR A 134 14.86 28.63 19.29
C TYR A 134 13.79 29.38 20.08
N THR A 135 12.60 28.80 20.25
CA THR A 135 11.52 29.39 21.07
C THR A 135 11.98 29.62 22.51
N LEU A 136 12.74 28.69 23.11
CA LEU A 136 13.27 28.87 24.46
C LEU A 136 14.38 29.92 24.54
N MET A 137 15.24 30.04 23.53
CA MET A 137 16.16 31.16 23.39
C MET A 137 15.39 32.49 23.37
N LEU A 138 14.32 32.59 22.56
CA LEU A 138 13.45 33.77 22.50
C LEU A 138 12.80 34.10 23.85
N MET A 139 12.28 33.10 24.58
CA MET A 139 11.75 33.28 25.94
C MET A 139 12.81 33.84 26.90
N LEU A 140 14.02 33.25 26.90
CA LEU A 140 15.13 33.71 27.73
C LEU A 140 15.56 35.14 27.36
N MET A 141 15.67 35.46 26.08
CA MET A 141 15.99 36.81 25.62
C MET A 141 14.91 37.83 25.99
N ALA A 142 13.63 37.45 25.95
CA ALA A 142 12.53 38.31 26.39
C ALA A 142 12.61 38.61 27.90
N VAL A 143 12.70 37.58 28.76
CA VAL A 143 12.72 37.78 30.23
C VAL A 143 14.03 38.33 30.77
N ARG A 144 15.12 38.30 30.00
CA ARG A 144 16.43 38.87 30.35
C ARG A 144 16.76 40.17 29.60
N HIS A 145 15.83 40.71 28.81
CA HIS A 145 16.00 41.91 27.99
C HIS A 145 17.21 41.84 27.03
N GLY A 146 17.46 40.67 26.44
CA GLY A 146 18.66 40.35 25.66
C GLY A 146 18.97 41.36 24.54
N LYS A 147 17.96 41.77 23.76
CA LYS A 147 18.10 42.82 22.72
C LYS A 147 18.71 44.11 23.27
N SER A 148 18.24 44.57 24.43
CA SER A 148 18.73 45.78 25.08
C SER A 148 20.15 45.60 25.60
N VAL A 149 20.46 44.45 26.20
CA VAL A 149 21.80 44.14 26.72
C VAL A 149 22.83 44.10 25.59
N VAL A 150 22.56 43.36 24.52
CA VAL A 150 23.47 43.25 23.35
C VAL A 150 23.67 44.62 22.70
N LYS A 151 22.58 45.32 22.34
CA LYS A 151 22.66 46.63 21.68
C LYS A 151 23.40 47.69 22.52
N ARG A 152 23.32 47.62 23.85
CA ARG A 152 24.09 48.52 24.73
C ARG A 152 25.57 48.13 24.76
N ALA A 153 25.89 46.84 24.80
CA ALA A 153 27.27 46.35 24.74
C ALA A 153 27.96 46.69 23.40
N ASP A 154 27.26 46.62 22.27
CA ASP A 154 27.75 47.06 20.94
C ASP A 154 28.09 48.56 20.90
N LEU A 155 27.43 49.35 21.75
CA LEU A 155 27.68 50.78 21.95
C LEU A 155 28.61 51.07 23.14
N HIS A 156 29.30 50.03 23.66
CA HIS A 156 30.19 50.07 24.82
C HIS A 156 29.55 50.56 26.15
N ASP A 157 28.22 50.52 26.27
CA ASP A 157 27.50 50.83 27.50
C ASP A 157 27.23 49.57 28.34
N TYR A 158 28.17 49.25 29.22
CA TYR A 158 28.10 48.06 30.09
C TYR A 158 27.34 48.27 31.42
N ARG A 159 26.59 49.38 31.57
CA ARG A 159 25.76 49.60 32.77
C ARG A 159 24.55 48.67 32.75
N LEU A 160 24.14 48.20 33.93
CA LEU A 160 22.94 47.38 34.08
C LEU A 160 21.68 48.13 33.60
N ASN A 161 20.67 47.36 33.18
CA ASN A 161 19.33 47.91 32.91
C ASN A 161 18.60 48.20 34.21
N ASP A 162 17.83 49.30 34.25
CA ASP A 162 17.01 49.67 35.41
C ASP A 162 15.89 48.64 35.67
N VAL A 163 15.39 48.00 34.60
CA VAL A 163 14.48 46.87 34.68
C VAL A 163 15.27 45.57 34.85
N ARG A 164 15.03 44.87 35.96
CA ARG A 164 15.62 43.56 36.24
C ARG A 164 14.90 42.46 35.45
N GLY A 165 15.68 41.55 34.89
CA GLY A 165 15.15 40.33 34.27
C GLY A 165 14.57 39.34 35.28
N LYS A 166 13.86 38.33 34.79
CA LYS A 166 13.21 37.26 35.58
C LYS A 166 13.87 35.89 35.33
N GLU A 167 13.73 34.97 36.27
CA GLU A 167 14.12 33.56 36.10
C GLU A 167 12.92 32.73 35.62
N LEU A 168 13.10 31.84 34.64
CA LEU A 168 11.97 31.05 34.08
C LEU A 168 11.29 30.18 35.13
N ARG A 169 12.04 29.65 36.11
CA ARG A 169 11.54 28.78 37.18
C ARG A 169 10.38 29.40 37.97
N ASP A 170 10.39 30.72 38.14
CA ASP A 170 9.39 31.45 38.94
C ASP A 170 8.15 31.85 38.12
N LEU A 171 8.10 31.50 36.82
CA LEU A 171 7.07 31.94 35.89
C LEU A 171 6.07 30.83 35.54
N THR A 172 4.87 31.27 35.15
CA THR A 172 3.87 30.43 34.48
C THR A 172 3.96 30.64 32.97
N ILE A 173 4.15 29.57 32.20
CA ILE A 173 4.30 29.60 30.74
C ILE A 173 3.05 28.97 30.11
N GLY A 174 2.33 29.73 29.29
CA GLY A 174 1.16 29.28 28.55
C GLY A 174 1.53 28.83 27.15
N VAL A 175 1.34 27.55 26.84
CA VAL A 175 1.62 26.94 25.53
C VAL A 175 0.30 26.76 24.78
N ILE A 176 0.14 27.49 23.68
CA ILE A 176 -1.04 27.43 22.81
C ILE A 176 -0.70 26.57 21.59
N GLY A 177 -1.32 25.40 21.48
CA GLY A 177 -0.98 24.35 20.53
C GLY A 177 0.05 23.38 21.12
N THR A 178 -0.34 22.11 21.23
CA THR A 178 0.42 20.99 21.80
C THR A 178 0.73 19.90 20.76
N GLY A 179 0.79 20.29 19.49
CA GLY A 179 1.37 19.45 18.42
C GLY A 179 2.88 19.26 18.58
N ARG A 180 3.54 18.71 17.55
CA ARG A 180 4.97 18.32 17.57
C ARG A 180 5.91 19.37 18.20
N ILE A 181 5.79 20.64 17.78
CA ILE A 181 6.62 21.75 18.28
C ILE A 181 6.23 22.14 19.71
N GLY A 182 4.92 22.30 19.99
CA GLY A 182 4.44 22.66 21.32
C GLY A 182 4.79 21.62 22.40
N GLY A 183 4.71 20.33 22.06
CA GLY A 183 5.21 19.23 22.90
C GLY A 183 6.69 19.36 23.20
N ALA A 184 7.53 19.50 22.16
CA ALA A 184 8.98 19.66 22.30
C ALA A 184 9.39 20.91 23.10
N VAL A 185 8.60 22.00 23.04
CA VAL A 185 8.74 23.19 23.89
C VAL A 185 8.40 22.87 25.35
N MET A 186 7.27 22.22 25.62
CA MET A 186 6.88 21.81 26.98
C MET A 186 7.90 20.87 27.62
N ASP A 187 8.41 19.89 26.87
CA ASP A 187 9.39 18.91 27.36
C ASP A 187 10.67 19.61 27.87
N ARG A 188 11.16 20.60 27.13
CA ARG A 188 12.32 21.42 27.52
C ARG A 188 12.00 22.36 28.69
N LEU A 189 10.81 22.98 28.71
CA LEU A 189 10.37 23.86 29.79
C LEU A 189 10.31 23.13 31.15
N ARG A 190 9.98 21.83 31.18
CA ARG A 190 10.06 21.03 32.42
C ARG A 190 11.46 21.04 33.04
N GLY A 191 12.51 21.10 32.22
CA GLY A 191 13.91 21.22 32.67
C GLY A 191 14.22 22.54 33.40
N PHE A 192 13.48 23.62 33.13
CA PHE A 192 13.60 24.89 33.84
C PHE A 192 12.77 24.95 35.13
N GLY A 193 11.93 23.94 35.41
CA GLY A 193 11.11 23.87 36.62
C GLY A 193 10.03 24.95 36.73
N CYS A 194 9.64 25.57 35.63
CA CYS A 194 8.56 26.55 35.56
C CYS A 194 7.17 25.87 35.64
N ARG A 195 6.12 26.63 35.93
CA ARG A 195 4.74 26.13 35.82
C ARG A 195 4.32 26.20 34.35
N ILE A 196 3.85 25.09 33.78
CA ILE A 196 3.40 25.03 32.39
C ILE A 196 1.88 24.92 32.38
N LEU A 197 1.21 25.74 31.58
CA LEU A 197 -0.22 25.62 31.27
C LEU A 197 -0.38 25.38 29.77
N ALA A 198 -1.27 24.47 29.39
CA ALA A 198 -1.51 24.12 27.99
C ALA A 198 -2.92 24.50 27.53
N TYR A 199 -3.05 24.85 26.26
CA TYR A 199 -4.34 24.93 25.56
C TYR A 199 -4.20 24.32 24.16
N ASP A 200 -5.10 23.39 23.85
CA ASP A 200 -5.24 22.78 22.52
C ASP A 200 -6.71 22.38 22.33
N THR A 201 -7.21 22.40 21.10
CA THR A 201 -8.54 21.88 20.76
C THR A 201 -8.55 20.35 20.67
N LEU A 202 -7.39 19.73 20.41
CA LEU A 202 -7.18 18.29 20.30
C LEU A 202 -5.95 17.90 21.15
N PRO A 203 -6.09 17.82 22.49
CA PRO A 203 -4.97 17.51 23.40
C PRO A 203 -4.37 16.13 23.10
N LYS A 204 -3.06 16.08 22.82
CA LYS A 204 -2.31 14.87 22.47
C LYS A 204 -1.10 14.58 23.37
N THR A 205 -0.73 15.49 24.27
CA THR A 205 0.49 15.39 25.09
C THR A 205 0.14 15.61 26.58
N PRO A 206 0.64 14.79 27.52
CA PRO A 206 0.37 15.00 28.94
C PRO A 206 0.85 16.38 29.44
N ALA A 207 -0.10 17.24 29.82
CA ALA A 207 0.12 18.61 30.30
C ALA A 207 -1.08 19.11 31.13
N ASP A 208 -0.87 20.18 31.90
CA ASP A 208 -1.92 20.87 32.65
C ASP A 208 -2.79 21.72 31.70
N TYR A 209 -3.75 21.07 31.03
CA TYR A 209 -4.68 21.73 30.12
C TYR A 209 -5.71 22.60 30.86
N VAL A 210 -5.88 23.83 30.39
CA VAL A 210 -6.85 24.80 30.90
C VAL A 210 -7.58 25.50 29.73
N THR A 211 -8.65 26.25 30.01
CA THR A 211 -9.30 27.06 28.97
C THR A 211 -8.37 28.18 28.50
N LEU A 212 -8.51 28.61 27.23
CA LEU A 212 -7.68 29.70 26.68
C LEU A 212 -7.72 30.97 27.54
N GLY A 213 -8.90 31.37 28.04
CA GLY A 213 -9.02 32.52 28.95
C GLY A 213 -8.23 32.33 30.25
N ALA A 214 -8.33 31.16 30.88
CA ALA A 214 -7.60 30.85 32.10
C ALA A 214 -6.08 30.74 31.88
N LEU A 215 -5.63 30.34 30.68
CA LEU A 215 -4.22 30.35 30.27
C LEU A 215 -3.71 31.80 30.18
N LEU A 216 -4.41 32.67 29.45
CA LEU A 216 -4.00 34.06 29.25
C LEU A 216 -3.92 34.84 30.58
N GLU A 217 -4.90 34.64 31.46
CA GLU A 217 -4.96 35.32 32.77
C GLU A 217 -3.91 34.82 33.77
N GLN A 218 -3.41 33.59 33.62
CA GLN A 218 -2.43 32.99 34.54
C GLN A 218 -0.99 33.03 34.04
N SER A 219 -0.74 33.17 32.75
CA SER A 219 0.61 33.06 32.18
C SER A 219 1.39 34.37 32.15
N ASP A 220 2.65 34.29 32.55
CA ASP A 220 3.65 35.37 32.50
C ASP A 220 4.34 35.43 31.12
N ILE A 221 4.39 34.30 30.41
CA ILE A 221 4.74 34.20 28.99
C ILE A 221 3.68 33.37 28.27
N VAL A 222 3.20 33.81 27.11
CA VAL A 222 2.34 33.02 26.21
C VAL A 222 3.11 32.72 24.93
N THR A 223 3.12 31.47 24.48
CA THR A 223 3.82 31.02 23.27
C THR A 223 2.87 30.31 22.29
N LEU A 224 3.05 30.58 20.99
CA LEU A 224 2.13 30.17 19.92
C LEU A 224 2.76 29.08 19.02
N HIS A 225 2.17 27.88 19.05
CA HIS A 225 2.56 26.70 18.25
C HIS A 225 1.37 25.98 17.61
N THR A 226 0.30 26.72 17.32
CA THR A 226 -0.90 26.24 16.59
C THR A 226 -0.84 26.64 15.12
N PRO A 227 -1.39 25.85 14.17
CA PRO A 227 -1.50 26.26 12.77
C PRO A 227 -2.35 27.53 12.60
N LEU A 228 -2.09 28.28 11.51
CA LEU A 228 -2.96 29.39 11.08
C LEU A 228 -4.12 28.83 10.26
N THR A 229 -5.35 29.05 10.73
CA THR A 229 -6.62 28.71 10.08
C THR A 229 -7.57 29.90 10.17
N ALA A 230 -8.79 29.80 9.63
CA ALA A 230 -9.80 30.85 9.78
C ALA A 230 -10.18 31.09 11.27
N GLU A 231 -10.12 30.05 12.10
CA GLU A 231 -10.47 30.07 13.52
C GLU A 231 -9.32 30.56 14.41
N THR A 232 -8.06 30.40 13.98
CA THR A 232 -6.87 30.88 14.71
C THR A 232 -6.28 32.18 14.15
N HIS A 233 -6.84 32.73 13.08
CA HIS A 233 -6.54 34.07 12.61
C HIS A 233 -6.85 35.10 13.70
N HIS A 234 -5.85 35.93 14.04
CA HIS A 234 -5.85 36.85 15.19
C HIS A 234 -6.32 36.16 16.49
N LEU A 235 -5.88 34.91 16.73
CA LEU A 235 -6.15 34.18 17.98
C LEU A 235 -5.79 35.01 19.21
N LEU A 236 -4.71 35.80 19.17
CA LEU A 236 -4.46 36.88 20.13
C LEU A 236 -4.86 38.23 19.54
N ASP A 237 -6.17 38.51 19.63
CA ASP A 237 -6.76 39.83 19.36
C ASP A 237 -6.55 40.82 20.52
N ARG A 238 -6.95 42.08 20.33
CA ARG A 238 -6.93 43.13 21.36
C ARG A 238 -7.58 42.72 22.67
N HIS A 239 -8.76 42.11 22.64
CA HIS A 239 -9.51 41.76 23.85
C HIS A 239 -8.82 40.63 24.64
N ARG A 240 -8.19 39.67 23.96
CA ARG A 240 -7.43 38.58 24.58
C ARG A 240 -6.09 39.07 25.12
N ILE A 241 -5.39 39.96 24.42
CA ILE A 241 -4.20 40.65 24.94
C ILE A 241 -4.55 41.48 26.19
N GLU A 242 -5.70 42.15 26.20
CA GLU A 242 -6.22 42.89 27.36
C GLU A 242 -6.54 42.01 28.58
N ARG A 243 -6.67 40.69 28.43
CA ARG A 243 -6.86 39.74 29.55
C ARG A 243 -5.56 39.16 30.11
N MET A 244 -4.42 39.33 29.43
CA MET A 244 -3.13 38.80 29.88
C MET A 244 -2.65 39.46 31.18
N LYS A 245 -1.71 38.83 31.91
CA LYS A 245 -1.06 39.48 33.06
C LYS A 245 -0.38 40.79 32.66
N HIS A 246 -0.39 41.79 33.55
CA HIS A 246 0.34 43.04 33.32
C HIS A 246 1.84 42.78 33.29
N GLY A 247 2.52 43.21 32.23
CA GLY A 247 3.94 42.92 32.04
C GLY A 247 4.24 41.48 31.61
N ALA A 248 3.25 40.74 31.10
CA ALA A 248 3.45 39.45 30.43
C ALA A 248 4.20 39.61 29.09
N ALA A 249 4.80 38.53 28.60
CA ALA A 249 5.43 38.48 27.28
C ALA A 249 4.69 37.55 26.31
N ILE A 250 4.77 37.85 25.02
CA ILE A 250 4.30 36.98 23.93
C ILE A 250 5.51 36.47 23.14
N VAL A 251 5.54 35.17 22.85
CA VAL A 251 6.49 34.55 21.92
C VAL A 251 5.71 33.95 20.75
N ASN A 252 6.12 34.26 19.52
CA ASN A 252 5.51 33.69 18.33
C ASN A 252 6.58 33.12 17.39
N THR A 253 6.54 31.79 17.25
CA THR A 253 7.33 30.99 16.30
C THR A 253 6.42 30.12 15.42
N GLY A 254 5.11 30.43 15.39
CA GLY A 254 4.10 29.76 14.57
C GLY A 254 3.88 30.49 13.24
N ARG A 255 2.92 31.42 13.22
CA ARG A 255 2.65 32.30 12.06
C ARG A 255 2.28 33.71 12.55
N GLY A 256 2.66 34.74 11.78
CA GLY A 256 2.44 36.14 12.13
C GLY A 256 0.99 36.45 12.47
N ALA A 257 0.06 36.13 11.55
CA ALA A 257 -1.38 36.40 11.68
C ALA A 257 -2.12 35.58 12.76
N LEU A 258 -1.43 34.83 13.63
CA LEU A 258 -2.02 34.32 14.88
C LEU A 258 -2.23 35.44 15.93
N LEU A 259 -1.67 36.63 15.69
CA LEU A 259 -1.57 37.76 16.59
C LEU A 259 -1.94 39.03 15.83
N ASP A 260 -2.87 39.83 16.36
CA ASP A 260 -3.17 41.17 15.81
C ASP A 260 -1.96 42.09 16.07
N THR A 261 -1.27 42.47 15.01
CA THR A 261 -0.01 43.22 15.11
C THR A 261 -0.22 44.65 15.63
N GLU A 262 -1.34 45.31 15.31
CA GLU A 262 -1.63 46.67 15.81
C GLU A 262 -2.05 46.63 17.29
N ALA A 263 -2.81 45.62 17.70
CA ALA A 263 -3.10 45.38 19.12
C ALA A 263 -1.84 45.08 19.93
N LEU A 264 -0.94 44.24 19.41
CA LEU A 264 0.36 43.96 20.01
C LEU A 264 1.17 45.24 20.24
N VAL A 265 1.35 46.05 19.19
CA VAL A 265 2.10 47.32 19.27
C VAL A 265 1.47 48.24 20.31
N SER A 266 0.14 48.42 20.27
CA SER A 266 -0.60 49.25 21.23
C SER A 266 -0.41 48.79 22.69
N ALA A 267 -0.40 47.47 22.93
CA ALA A 267 -0.22 46.89 24.25
C ALA A 267 1.23 46.98 24.76
N LEU A 268 2.22 46.99 23.87
CA LEU A 268 3.63 47.17 24.24
C LEU A 268 3.95 48.65 24.51
N GLU A 269 3.48 49.57 23.66
CA GLU A 269 3.68 51.03 23.83
C GLU A 269 3.01 51.57 25.10
N SER A 270 1.86 51.01 25.49
CA SER A 270 1.18 51.32 26.75
C SER A 270 1.77 50.64 27.99
N GLY A 271 2.73 49.73 27.82
CA GLY A 271 3.32 48.94 28.92
C GLY A 271 2.42 47.82 29.46
N ARG A 272 1.24 47.58 28.85
CA ARG A 272 0.34 46.47 29.20
C ARG A 272 1.04 45.12 29.08
N LEU A 273 1.79 44.93 27.99
CA LEU A 273 2.72 43.82 27.77
C LEU A 273 4.15 44.26 28.11
N GLY A 274 4.89 43.38 28.78
CA GLY A 274 6.27 43.60 29.21
C GLY A 274 7.29 43.40 28.10
N GLY A 275 6.95 42.66 27.05
CA GLY A 275 7.79 42.45 25.87
C GLY A 275 7.19 41.47 24.87
N ALA A 276 7.87 41.30 23.74
CA ALA A 276 7.53 40.30 22.74
C ALA A 276 8.80 39.73 22.08
N ALA A 277 8.75 38.47 21.64
CA ALA A 277 9.79 37.87 20.82
C ALA A 277 9.15 37.16 19.63
N LEU A 278 9.39 37.67 18.43
CA LEU A 278 8.67 37.32 17.22
C LEU A 278 9.66 36.79 16.19
N ASP A 279 9.59 35.49 15.89
CA ASP A 279 10.25 34.95 14.70
C ASP A 279 9.38 35.11 13.45
N VAL A 280 8.10 35.44 13.62
CA VAL A 280 7.12 35.62 12.55
C VAL A 280 6.26 36.86 12.80
N LEU A 281 5.88 37.56 11.73
CA LEU A 281 5.08 38.79 11.76
C LEU A 281 4.05 38.81 10.63
N GLU A 282 2.92 39.47 10.88
CA GLU A 282 1.94 39.77 9.84
C GLU A 282 2.55 40.73 8.80
N GLY A 283 2.47 40.37 7.52
CA GLY A 283 3.14 41.12 6.44
C GLY A 283 4.67 40.99 6.44
N GLU A 284 5.22 39.86 6.90
CA GLU A 284 6.65 39.54 6.76
C GLU A 284 7.09 39.27 5.30
N GLU A 285 6.13 38.96 4.43
CA GLU A 285 6.31 38.63 3.01
C GLU A 285 7.01 39.77 2.26
N GLY A 286 8.05 39.43 1.48
CA GLY A 286 8.88 40.40 0.76
C GLY A 286 9.86 41.22 1.61
N ILE A 287 9.82 41.09 2.95
CA ILE A 287 10.75 41.74 3.88
C ILE A 287 11.69 40.70 4.51
N PHE A 288 11.14 39.63 5.07
CA PHE A 288 11.97 38.55 5.65
C PHE A 288 12.73 37.81 4.56
N TYR A 289 13.91 37.29 4.92
CA TYR A 289 14.91 36.70 4.02
C TYR A 289 15.51 37.64 2.95
N ALA A 290 15.07 38.90 2.84
CA ALA A 290 15.62 39.88 1.91
C ALA A 290 16.63 40.83 2.58
N ASP A 291 17.63 41.30 1.83
CA ASP A 291 18.39 42.48 2.24
C ASP A 291 17.56 43.75 1.98
N CYS A 292 17.22 44.42 3.09
CA CYS A 292 16.49 45.68 3.14
C CYS A 292 17.35 46.85 3.65
N SER A 293 18.66 46.68 3.80
CA SER A 293 19.56 47.69 4.42
C SER A 293 19.48 49.05 3.73
N ASP A 294 19.38 49.06 2.40
CA ASP A 294 19.28 50.26 1.56
C ASP A 294 17.84 50.55 1.06
N LYS A 295 16.83 49.81 1.55
CA LYS A 295 15.43 49.93 1.09
C LYS A 295 14.52 50.55 2.16
N PRO A 296 13.59 51.45 1.81
CA PRO A 296 12.59 51.94 2.76
C PRO A 296 11.63 50.81 3.15
N ILE A 297 11.56 50.49 4.45
CA ILE A 297 10.58 49.54 4.98
C ILE A 297 9.22 50.25 5.05
N GLU A 298 8.25 49.82 4.22
CA GLU A 298 6.92 50.43 4.18
C GLU A 298 6.05 50.07 5.40
N SER A 299 6.29 48.90 6.02
CA SER A 299 5.55 48.44 7.20
C SER A 299 5.80 49.34 8.43
N ARG A 300 4.86 50.26 8.67
CA ARG A 300 4.86 51.17 9.84
C ARG A 300 4.86 50.41 11.16
N LEU A 301 4.23 49.23 11.22
CA LEU A 301 4.16 48.41 12.43
C LEU A 301 5.50 47.74 12.75
N LEU A 302 6.15 47.14 11.75
CA LEU A 302 7.51 46.60 11.89
C LEU A 302 8.49 47.68 12.37
N LEU A 303 8.41 48.89 11.81
CA LEU A 303 9.22 50.04 12.23
C LEU A 303 8.93 50.53 13.67
N ARG A 304 7.70 50.40 14.17
CA ARG A 304 7.36 50.68 15.58
C ARG A 304 7.94 49.60 16.49
N LEU A 305 7.69 48.33 16.18
CA LEU A 305 8.21 47.18 16.93
C LEU A 305 9.75 47.18 17.03
N HIS A 306 10.47 47.46 15.94
CA HIS A 306 11.94 47.52 15.96
C HIS A 306 12.50 48.56 16.94
N LYS A 307 11.81 49.70 17.14
CA LYS A 307 12.25 50.77 18.06
C LYS A 307 12.09 50.39 19.53
N LEU A 308 11.17 49.49 19.87
CA LEU A 308 10.90 49.08 21.24
C LEU A 308 12.06 48.22 21.81
N PRO A 309 12.61 48.55 22.99
CA PRO A 309 13.78 47.84 23.55
C PRO A 309 13.43 46.44 24.09
N ASN A 310 12.15 46.20 24.38
CA ASN A 310 11.58 44.96 24.89
C ASN A 310 10.94 44.07 23.81
N VAL A 311 11.12 44.39 22.52
CA VAL A 311 10.63 43.59 21.39
C VAL A 311 11.80 43.04 20.60
N LEU A 312 11.97 41.72 20.57
CA LEU A 312 12.92 41.05 19.69
C LEU A 312 12.19 40.54 18.44
N ILE A 313 12.85 40.68 17.28
CA ILE A 313 12.36 40.19 15.99
C ILE A 313 13.49 39.41 15.34
N SER A 314 13.20 38.23 14.83
CA SER A 314 14.08 37.41 13.99
C SER A 314 13.37 37.06 12.67
N PRO A 315 14.10 36.89 11.56
CA PRO A 315 13.50 36.78 10.23
C PRO A 315 13.09 35.33 9.89
N HIS A 316 12.13 34.77 10.64
CA HIS A 316 11.57 33.42 10.45
C HIS A 316 12.66 32.35 10.30
N THR A 317 13.55 32.32 11.29
CA THR A 317 14.81 31.55 11.30
C THR A 317 14.82 30.42 12.33
N ALA A 318 13.74 30.22 13.10
CA ALA A 318 13.67 29.17 14.13
C ALA A 318 13.88 27.74 13.61
N TYR A 319 13.68 27.51 12.31
CA TYR A 319 13.96 26.23 11.66
C TYR A 319 15.41 26.07 11.17
N TYR A 320 16.21 27.14 11.13
CA TYR A 320 17.46 27.20 10.36
C TYR A 320 18.64 26.54 11.10
N THR A 321 18.72 25.21 10.99
CA THR A 321 19.79 24.39 11.57
C THR A 321 20.25 23.32 10.58
N ASP A 322 21.50 22.84 10.70
CA ASP A 322 22.05 21.78 9.84
C ASP A 322 21.16 20.53 9.78
N HIS A 323 20.54 20.16 10.91
CA HIS A 323 19.66 18.99 11.00
C HIS A 323 18.34 19.23 10.27
N ALA A 324 17.64 20.33 10.56
CA ALA A 324 16.36 20.62 9.92
C ALA A 324 16.51 20.91 8.42
N LEU A 325 17.65 21.47 7.99
CA LEU A 325 17.97 21.67 6.57
C LEU A 325 18.19 20.32 5.86
N ARG A 326 18.92 19.38 6.50
CA ARG A 326 19.07 18.00 6.01
C ARG A 326 17.73 17.28 5.92
N ASP A 327 16.94 17.28 7.00
CA ASP A 327 15.58 16.68 7.03
C ASP A 327 14.72 17.23 5.89
N THR A 328 14.76 18.55 5.68
CA THR A 328 13.94 19.25 4.67
C THR A 328 14.32 18.85 3.23
N VAL A 329 15.61 18.69 2.95
CA VAL A 329 16.12 18.24 1.64
C VAL A 329 15.81 16.75 1.44
N GLU A 330 16.11 15.91 2.43
CA GLU A 330 15.92 14.46 2.39
C GLU A 330 14.45 14.08 2.24
N HIS A 331 13.58 14.60 3.11
CA HIS A 331 12.16 14.33 3.03
C HIS A 331 11.53 14.93 1.77
N SER A 332 12.04 16.05 1.22
CA SER A 332 11.55 16.54 -0.07
C SER A 332 11.94 15.63 -1.25
N LEU A 333 13.08 14.93 -1.18
CA LEU A 333 13.45 13.92 -2.18
C LEU A 333 12.58 12.67 -2.01
N ILE A 334 12.43 12.18 -0.77
CA ILE A 334 11.61 11.02 -0.43
C ILE A 334 10.14 11.25 -0.80
N ASN A 335 9.58 12.44 -0.56
CA ASN A 335 8.21 12.81 -0.93
C ASN A 335 7.99 12.69 -2.44
N CYS A 336 8.85 13.31 -3.25
CA CYS A 336 8.78 13.21 -4.71
C CYS A 336 9.02 11.78 -5.23
N LEU A 337 9.94 11.03 -4.63
CA LEU A 337 10.18 9.62 -4.95
C LEU A 337 9.00 8.74 -4.59
N ASN A 338 8.35 8.99 -3.44
CA ASN A 338 7.14 8.27 -3.04
C ASN A 338 6.00 8.60 -4.00
N PHE A 339 5.87 9.84 -4.47
CA PHE A 339 4.84 10.19 -5.46
C PHE A 339 5.11 9.54 -6.83
N ALA A 340 6.32 9.67 -7.40
CA ALA A 340 6.65 9.00 -8.65
C ALA A 340 6.72 7.47 -8.52
N GLY A 341 6.95 6.97 -7.30
CA GLY A 341 6.79 5.59 -6.92
C GLY A 341 5.32 5.16 -6.80
N ARG A 342 4.37 6.08 -6.56
CA ARG A 342 2.92 5.76 -6.65
C ARG A 342 2.52 5.46 -8.09
N ASP A 343 3.15 6.08 -9.10
CA ASP A 343 2.98 5.67 -10.50
C ASP A 343 3.59 4.28 -10.82
N GLN A 344 4.49 3.76 -9.97
CA GLN A 344 4.89 2.34 -9.99
C GLN A 344 3.98 1.45 -9.12
N HIS A 345 3.18 2.01 -8.22
CA HIS A 345 2.16 1.30 -7.42
C HIS A 345 0.74 1.43 -8.00
N ASP A 346 0.54 2.14 -9.12
CA ASP A 346 -0.70 2.07 -9.91
C ASP A 346 -0.94 0.64 -10.47
N ARG A 347 0.12 -0.19 -10.47
CA ARG A 347 0.04 -1.62 -10.73
C ARG A 347 -0.02 -2.41 -9.43
N LEU A 348 -1.11 -3.13 -9.22
CA LEU A 348 -1.26 -4.06 -8.09
C LEU A 348 -0.25 -5.20 -8.20
N LYS A 349 0.45 -5.52 -7.11
CA LYS A 349 1.46 -6.59 -7.07
C LYS A 349 0.78 -7.94 -6.86
N VAL A 350 0.73 -8.72 -7.93
CA VAL A 350 0.01 -10.00 -7.99
C VAL A 350 0.99 -11.16 -7.94
N GLY A 351 0.98 -11.93 -6.85
CA GLY A 351 1.70 -13.19 -6.79
C GLY A 351 0.95 -14.27 -7.56
N ILE A 352 1.56 -14.86 -8.60
CA ILE A 352 0.98 -15.98 -9.35
C ILE A 352 1.67 -17.26 -8.89
N ILE A 353 0.97 -18.09 -8.11
CA ILE A 353 1.54 -19.34 -7.57
C ILE A 353 1.13 -20.51 -8.46
N PHE A 354 2.09 -21.30 -8.95
CA PHE A 354 1.85 -22.37 -9.93
C PHE A 354 2.84 -23.54 -9.79
N GLY A 355 2.63 -24.61 -10.56
CA GLY A 355 3.36 -25.88 -10.48
C GLY A 355 2.75 -26.80 -9.42
N GLY A 356 3.57 -27.23 -8.46
CA GLY A 356 3.19 -28.11 -7.36
C GLY A 356 3.86 -29.47 -7.42
N CYS A 357 3.58 -30.30 -6.41
CA CYS A 357 4.12 -31.67 -6.29
C CYS A 357 3.17 -32.75 -6.81
N SER A 358 1.98 -32.37 -7.26
CA SER A 358 0.94 -33.28 -7.76
C SER A 358 1.23 -33.74 -9.20
N GLU A 359 0.56 -34.82 -9.63
CA GLU A 359 0.58 -35.27 -11.04
C GLU A 359 0.02 -34.20 -12.00
N GLU A 360 -0.67 -33.19 -11.45
CA GLU A 360 -1.29 -32.06 -12.17
C GLU A 360 -0.35 -30.85 -12.35
N HIS A 361 0.93 -30.96 -11.92
CA HIS A 361 1.95 -29.94 -12.16
C HIS A 361 1.99 -29.42 -13.63
N PRO A 362 1.95 -30.26 -14.69
CA PRO A 362 2.04 -29.76 -16.07
C PRO A 362 0.82 -28.93 -16.49
N ILE A 363 -0.39 -29.25 -15.99
CA ILE A 363 -1.59 -28.46 -16.30
C ILE A 363 -1.58 -27.14 -15.50
N SER A 364 -1.06 -27.12 -14.27
CA SER A 364 -0.86 -25.89 -13.50
C SER A 364 0.10 -24.91 -14.18
N VAL A 365 1.24 -25.38 -14.71
CA VAL A 365 2.17 -24.54 -15.49
C VAL A 365 1.49 -23.97 -16.74
N LYS A 366 0.73 -24.78 -17.49
CA LYS A 366 -0.02 -24.30 -18.68
C LYS A 366 -1.11 -23.29 -18.32
N SER A 367 -1.85 -23.51 -17.22
CA SER A 367 -2.82 -22.55 -16.68
C SER A 367 -2.14 -21.22 -16.34
N ALA A 368 -0.96 -21.24 -15.71
CA ALA A 368 -0.21 -20.03 -15.36
C ALA A 368 0.32 -19.27 -16.59
N GLN A 369 0.73 -19.98 -17.64
CA GLN A 369 1.07 -19.36 -18.93
C GLN A 369 -0.12 -18.64 -19.57
N GLU A 370 -1.32 -19.22 -19.48
CA GLU A 370 -2.51 -18.60 -20.07
C GLU A 370 -2.99 -17.38 -19.27
N VAL A 371 -2.88 -17.43 -17.93
CA VAL A 371 -3.05 -16.26 -17.06
C VAL A 371 -2.04 -15.17 -17.41
N ALA A 372 -0.75 -15.51 -17.55
CA ALA A 372 0.31 -14.56 -17.90
C ALA A 372 0.09 -13.87 -19.26
N ARG A 373 -0.51 -14.56 -20.24
CA ARG A 373 -0.86 -14.00 -21.56
C ARG A 373 -2.05 -13.03 -21.51
N HIS A 374 -2.94 -13.18 -20.54
CA HIS A 374 -4.19 -12.41 -20.45
C HIS A 374 -4.20 -11.37 -19.30
N LEU A 375 -3.19 -11.37 -18.44
CA LEU A 375 -3.02 -10.38 -17.38
C LEU A 375 -2.63 -9.02 -17.95
N ASP A 376 -3.39 -7.98 -17.61
CA ASP A 376 -3.07 -6.61 -18.04
C ASP A 376 -1.84 -6.06 -17.30
N ILE A 377 -0.70 -6.05 -17.99
CA ILE A 377 0.56 -5.48 -17.47
C ILE A 377 0.57 -3.95 -17.40
N ALA A 378 -0.52 -3.25 -17.76
CA ALA A 378 -0.73 -1.85 -17.37
C ALA A 378 -1.36 -1.71 -15.97
N GLN A 379 -2.09 -2.74 -15.49
CA GLN A 379 -2.83 -2.73 -14.20
C GLN A 379 -2.21 -3.63 -13.11
N TYR A 380 -1.42 -4.64 -13.47
CA TYR A 380 -0.85 -5.61 -12.52
C TYR A 380 0.65 -5.79 -12.69
N GLU A 381 1.41 -5.85 -11.61
CA GLU A 381 2.81 -6.27 -11.57
C GLU A 381 2.88 -7.75 -11.14
N PRO A 382 3.08 -8.70 -12.08
CA PRO A 382 3.09 -10.13 -11.75
C PRO A 382 4.42 -10.57 -11.11
N PHE A 383 4.32 -11.33 -10.04
CA PHE A 383 5.42 -12.07 -9.41
C PHE A 383 5.17 -13.56 -9.55
N TYR A 384 5.89 -14.22 -10.47
CA TYR A 384 5.68 -15.64 -10.77
C TYR A 384 6.41 -16.54 -9.76
N VAL A 385 5.64 -17.26 -8.94
CA VAL A 385 6.13 -18.12 -7.87
C VAL A 385 5.86 -19.58 -8.24
N GLY A 386 6.86 -20.24 -8.82
CA GLY A 386 6.77 -21.63 -9.22
C GLY A 386 7.16 -22.59 -8.08
N ILE A 387 6.37 -23.64 -7.90
CA ILE A 387 6.65 -24.77 -7.00
C ILE A 387 7.06 -25.97 -7.85
N THR A 388 8.28 -26.48 -7.65
CA THR A 388 8.77 -27.61 -8.45
C THR A 388 8.06 -28.91 -8.10
N THR A 389 8.16 -29.91 -8.97
CA THR A 389 7.74 -31.30 -8.67
C THR A 389 8.35 -31.87 -7.38
N SER A 390 9.53 -31.38 -6.98
CA SER A 390 10.21 -31.72 -5.72
C SER A 390 9.84 -30.82 -4.52
N GLY A 391 8.93 -29.87 -4.68
CA GLY A 391 8.45 -28.98 -3.63
C GLY A 391 9.36 -27.77 -3.32
N ALA A 392 10.33 -27.47 -4.17
CA ALA A 392 11.14 -26.27 -4.05
C ALA A 392 10.39 -25.05 -4.62
N TRP A 393 10.26 -23.99 -3.83
CA TRP A 393 9.62 -22.75 -4.26
C TRP A 393 10.64 -21.77 -4.84
N LYS A 394 10.31 -21.14 -5.96
CA LYS A 394 11.19 -20.23 -6.69
C LYS A 394 10.41 -19.02 -7.22
N LEU A 395 11.02 -17.83 -7.15
CA LEU A 395 10.59 -16.64 -7.88
C LEU A 395 11.27 -16.64 -9.26
N CYS A 396 10.47 -16.48 -10.30
CA CYS A 396 10.82 -16.67 -11.71
C CYS A 396 10.46 -15.43 -12.54
N ASP A 397 11.11 -15.26 -13.69
CA ASP A 397 10.77 -14.18 -14.64
C ASP A 397 9.42 -14.43 -15.35
N GLY A 398 9.01 -15.70 -15.47
CA GLY A 398 7.76 -16.11 -16.12
C GLY A 398 7.49 -17.62 -15.96
N PRO A 399 6.27 -18.10 -16.28
CA PRO A 399 5.85 -19.50 -16.18
C PRO A 399 6.21 -20.32 -17.44
N ASP A 400 7.34 -20.06 -18.08
CA ASP A 400 7.77 -20.73 -19.31
C ASP A 400 7.91 -22.26 -19.14
N ALA A 401 7.84 -23.03 -20.23
CA ALA A 401 7.83 -24.49 -20.15
C ALA A 401 9.06 -25.12 -19.46
N ASP A 402 10.20 -24.43 -19.45
CA ASP A 402 11.45 -24.85 -18.77
C ASP A 402 11.80 -23.96 -17.57
N TRP A 403 10.80 -23.31 -16.96
CA TRP A 403 10.99 -22.37 -15.85
C TRP A 403 11.80 -22.98 -14.68
N GLU A 404 11.67 -24.28 -14.42
CA GLU A 404 12.40 -24.96 -13.34
C GLU A 404 13.93 -24.84 -13.49
N ASN A 405 14.44 -24.80 -14.72
CA ASN A 405 15.87 -24.71 -15.06
C ASN A 405 16.32 -23.27 -15.40
N GLY A 406 15.39 -22.32 -15.47
CA GLY A 406 15.66 -20.90 -15.76
C GLY A 406 16.36 -20.15 -14.63
N SER A 407 16.61 -18.86 -14.87
CA SER A 407 17.20 -17.94 -13.89
C SER A 407 16.20 -17.63 -12.76
N CYS A 408 16.16 -18.48 -11.74
CA CYS A 408 15.19 -18.37 -10.65
C CYS A 408 15.87 -18.18 -9.29
N ARG A 409 15.22 -17.42 -8.40
CA ARG A 409 15.68 -17.19 -7.02
C ARG A 409 14.85 -18.03 -6.06
N PRO A 410 15.43 -18.72 -5.06
CA PRO A 410 14.62 -19.41 -4.04
C PRO A 410 13.74 -18.38 -3.32
N ALA A 411 12.45 -18.65 -3.21
CA ALA A 411 11.49 -17.74 -2.59
C ALA A 411 10.42 -18.52 -1.84
N VAL A 412 9.91 -18.00 -0.73
CA VAL A 412 8.78 -18.61 0.01
C VAL A 412 7.77 -17.53 0.42
N LEU A 413 6.50 -17.89 0.54
CA LEU A 413 5.52 -16.99 1.13
C LEU A 413 5.73 -16.91 2.65
N SER A 414 5.75 -15.70 3.21
CA SER A 414 5.89 -15.50 4.65
C SER A 414 4.53 -15.69 5.36
N PRO A 415 4.40 -16.58 6.36
CA PRO A 415 3.22 -16.64 7.21
C PRO A 415 3.17 -15.48 8.23
N ASP A 416 4.21 -14.65 8.32
CA ASP A 416 4.23 -13.44 9.15
C ASP A 416 3.53 -12.28 8.42
N ARG A 417 2.37 -11.87 8.95
CA ARG A 417 1.55 -10.76 8.44
C ARG A 417 2.28 -9.41 8.41
N SER A 418 3.40 -9.24 9.12
CA SER A 418 4.22 -8.03 9.04
C SER A 418 5.10 -7.96 7.79
N VAL A 419 5.32 -9.10 7.11
CA VAL A 419 6.02 -9.17 5.83
C VAL A 419 5.04 -8.99 4.65
N HIS A 420 3.82 -9.54 4.76
CA HIS A 420 2.75 -9.44 3.76
C HIS A 420 3.23 -9.72 2.32
N GLY A 421 3.97 -10.81 2.14
CA GLY A 421 4.54 -11.17 0.83
C GLY A 421 5.60 -12.28 0.89
N LEU A 422 6.55 -12.21 -0.04
CA LEU A 422 7.59 -13.21 -0.28
C LEU A 422 8.88 -12.90 0.48
N LEU A 423 9.56 -13.95 0.95
CA LEU A 423 10.96 -13.94 1.37
C LEU A 423 11.81 -14.54 0.24
N VAL A 424 12.60 -13.73 -0.43
CA VAL A 424 13.44 -14.12 -1.57
C VAL A 424 14.89 -14.21 -1.13
N LEU A 425 15.56 -15.34 -1.39
CA LEU A 425 16.97 -15.55 -1.04
C LEU A 425 17.88 -15.02 -2.14
N GLU A 426 18.56 -13.92 -1.88
CA GLU A 426 19.51 -13.29 -2.80
C GLU A 426 20.88 -13.10 -2.12
N GLN A 427 21.94 -13.61 -2.75
CA GLN A 427 23.34 -13.53 -2.27
C GLN A 427 23.56 -13.98 -0.80
N GLY A 428 22.70 -14.88 -0.29
CA GLY A 428 22.75 -15.38 1.09
C GLY A 428 22.03 -14.50 2.13
N ARG A 429 21.20 -13.55 1.69
CA ARG A 429 20.30 -12.74 2.52
C ARG A 429 18.86 -12.90 2.03
N TYR A 430 17.90 -12.71 2.92
CA TYR A 430 16.50 -12.63 2.53
C TYR A 430 16.10 -11.18 2.26
N GLU A 431 15.52 -10.94 1.09
CA GLU A 431 14.82 -9.70 0.73
C GLU A 431 13.32 -9.94 0.76
N THR A 432 12.55 -8.91 1.10
CA THR A 432 11.09 -8.96 1.22
C THR A 432 10.43 -8.34 0.00
N ILE A 433 9.51 -9.05 -0.66
CA ILE A 433 8.66 -8.50 -1.73
C ILE A 433 7.21 -8.53 -1.25
N SER A 434 6.62 -7.36 -0.99
CA SER A 434 5.20 -7.24 -0.63
C SER A 434 4.30 -7.60 -1.82
N LEU A 435 3.21 -8.30 -1.55
CA LEU A 435 2.17 -8.61 -2.54
C LEU A 435 0.84 -7.99 -2.09
N ASP A 436 0.07 -7.44 -3.02
CA ASP A 436 -1.27 -6.90 -2.75
C ASP A 436 -2.32 -8.02 -2.78
N LEU A 437 -2.10 -9.03 -3.62
CA LEU A 437 -2.90 -10.25 -3.67
C LEU A 437 -2.14 -11.44 -4.29
N VAL A 438 -2.74 -12.62 -4.22
CA VAL A 438 -2.28 -13.84 -4.87
C VAL A 438 -3.36 -14.44 -5.78
N LEU A 439 -2.95 -14.93 -6.95
CA LEU A 439 -3.71 -15.84 -7.80
C LEU A 439 -3.12 -17.25 -7.64
N PRO A 440 -3.79 -18.16 -6.89
CA PRO A 440 -3.42 -19.57 -6.86
C PRO A 440 -3.84 -20.21 -8.19
N VAL A 441 -2.86 -20.66 -8.97
CA VAL A 441 -3.05 -21.37 -10.25
C VAL A 441 -2.54 -22.80 -10.09
N LEU A 442 -2.88 -23.43 -8.97
CA LEU A 442 -2.49 -24.79 -8.58
C LEU A 442 -3.64 -25.77 -8.80
N HIS A 443 -3.30 -27.03 -9.10
CA HIS A 443 -4.28 -28.09 -9.34
C HIS A 443 -3.97 -29.36 -8.53
N GLY A 444 -5.02 -30.07 -8.14
CA GLY A 444 -4.94 -31.27 -7.30
C GLY A 444 -4.57 -31.00 -5.82
N GLU A 445 -3.96 -32.00 -5.18
CA GLU A 445 -3.58 -31.96 -3.75
C GLU A 445 -2.63 -30.80 -3.42
N LEU A 446 -2.78 -30.22 -2.22
CA LEU A 446 -2.16 -28.99 -1.71
C LEU A 446 -2.55 -27.68 -2.44
N GLY A 447 -3.23 -27.75 -3.59
CA GLY A 447 -3.76 -26.60 -4.32
C GLY A 447 -5.26 -26.39 -4.10
N GLU A 448 -6.05 -27.41 -4.38
CA GLU A 448 -7.52 -27.36 -4.38
C GLU A 448 -8.16 -27.75 -3.04
N ASP A 449 -7.38 -28.29 -2.10
CA ASP A 449 -7.85 -28.90 -0.86
C ASP A 449 -7.94 -27.94 0.35
N GLY A 450 -7.51 -26.69 0.19
CA GLY A 450 -7.46 -25.68 1.25
C GLY A 450 -6.07 -25.44 1.86
N ALA A 451 -5.04 -26.23 1.53
CA ALA A 451 -3.72 -26.09 2.15
C ALA A 451 -3.02 -24.77 1.77
N MET A 452 -3.02 -24.41 0.48
CA MET A 452 -2.47 -23.13 0.00
C MET A 452 -3.25 -21.93 0.55
N GLN A 453 -4.58 -22.05 0.60
CA GLN A 453 -5.51 -21.06 1.13
C GLN A 453 -5.21 -20.81 2.62
N GLY A 454 -4.93 -21.86 3.40
CA GLY A 454 -4.51 -21.75 4.79
C GLY A 454 -3.18 -21.02 4.99
N LEU A 455 -2.21 -21.22 4.10
CA LEU A 455 -0.96 -20.45 4.13
C LEU A 455 -1.22 -18.96 3.83
N LEU A 456 -2.05 -18.65 2.83
CA LEU A 456 -2.42 -17.29 2.43
C LEU A 456 -3.20 -16.55 3.53
N GLU A 457 -4.15 -17.22 4.19
CA GLU A 457 -4.90 -16.69 5.34
C GLU A 457 -3.99 -16.43 6.55
N LEU A 458 -2.97 -17.27 6.80
CA LEU A 458 -1.94 -16.98 7.81
C LEU A 458 -1.13 -15.73 7.44
N SER A 459 -0.61 -15.67 6.21
CA SER A 459 0.11 -14.52 5.65
C SER A 459 -0.70 -13.21 5.65
N GLY A 460 -2.03 -13.30 5.70
CA GLY A 460 -2.94 -12.15 5.66
C GLY A 460 -3.07 -11.52 4.28
N ILE A 461 -2.60 -12.19 3.22
CA ILE A 461 -2.59 -11.67 1.85
C ILE A 461 -3.91 -12.08 1.16
N PRO A 462 -4.68 -11.14 0.58
CA PRO A 462 -5.87 -11.46 -0.21
C PRO A 462 -5.56 -12.43 -1.36
N TYR A 463 -6.50 -13.31 -1.70
CA TYR A 463 -6.30 -14.25 -2.81
C TYR A 463 -7.60 -14.57 -3.54
N ALA A 464 -7.48 -14.90 -4.83
CA ALA A 464 -8.61 -15.32 -5.64
C ALA A 464 -8.99 -16.78 -5.34
N GLY A 465 -10.28 -17.03 -5.08
CA GLY A 465 -10.83 -18.37 -4.90
C GLY A 465 -11.52 -18.64 -3.57
N CYS A 466 -11.93 -19.91 -3.46
CA CYS A 466 -12.63 -20.45 -2.30
C CYS A 466 -11.76 -20.42 -1.03
N ASP A 467 -12.40 -20.38 0.14
CA ASP A 467 -11.70 -20.49 1.43
C ASP A 467 -11.38 -21.95 1.80
N ILE A 468 -10.57 -22.13 2.83
CA ILE A 468 -10.16 -23.43 3.37
C ILE A 468 -11.37 -24.37 3.55
N GLN A 469 -12.48 -23.86 4.12
CA GLN A 469 -13.69 -24.65 4.31
C GLN A 469 -14.29 -25.11 2.99
N SER A 470 -14.52 -24.17 2.06
CA SER A 470 -15.15 -24.46 0.77
C SER A 470 -14.29 -25.42 -0.06
N SER A 471 -12.99 -25.17 -0.14
CA SER A 471 -12.02 -26.01 -0.86
C SER A 471 -11.93 -27.43 -0.27
N SER A 472 -11.77 -27.57 1.05
CA SER A 472 -11.72 -28.91 1.68
C SER A 472 -13.04 -29.69 1.58
N LEU A 473 -14.21 -29.02 1.58
CA LEU A 473 -15.50 -29.64 1.33
C LEU A 473 -15.67 -30.09 -0.13
N CYS A 474 -15.29 -29.24 -1.10
CA CYS A 474 -15.40 -29.52 -2.53
C CYS A 474 -14.46 -30.65 -2.98
N MET A 475 -13.24 -30.69 -2.43
CA MET A 475 -12.26 -31.73 -2.75
C MET A 475 -12.75 -33.12 -2.31
N ASP A 476 -13.44 -33.24 -1.17
CA ASP A 476 -14.06 -34.50 -0.75
C ASP A 476 -15.49 -34.64 -1.31
N LYS A 477 -15.61 -35.37 -2.42
CA LYS A 477 -16.87 -35.63 -3.13
C LYS A 477 -18.00 -36.15 -2.21
N SER A 478 -17.67 -36.94 -1.18
CA SER A 478 -18.67 -37.44 -0.23
C SER A 478 -19.17 -36.38 0.76
N LEU A 479 -18.30 -35.45 1.18
CA LEU A 479 -18.71 -34.31 2.01
C LEU A 479 -19.56 -33.35 1.19
N THR A 480 -19.14 -33.06 -0.05
CA THR A 480 -19.91 -32.30 -1.04
C THR A 480 -21.32 -32.85 -1.19
N TYR A 481 -21.47 -34.16 -1.41
CA TYR A 481 -22.79 -34.79 -1.54
C TYR A 481 -23.63 -34.69 -0.27
N MET A 482 -23.05 -34.82 0.93
CA MET A 482 -23.82 -34.66 2.18
C MET A 482 -24.36 -33.24 2.36
N VAL A 483 -23.56 -32.21 2.06
CA VAL A 483 -24.00 -30.82 2.14
C VAL A 483 -25.03 -30.50 1.06
N ALA A 484 -24.81 -30.95 -0.18
CA ALA A 484 -25.75 -30.78 -1.27
C ALA A 484 -27.11 -31.44 -0.97
N ARG A 485 -27.13 -32.68 -0.47
CA ARG A 485 -28.37 -33.37 -0.02
C ARG A 485 -29.10 -32.59 1.06
N ALA A 486 -28.39 -32.07 2.06
CA ALA A 486 -28.98 -31.28 3.14
C ALA A 486 -29.59 -29.95 2.63
N ALA A 487 -29.06 -29.39 1.54
CA ALA A 487 -29.60 -28.23 0.84
C ALA A 487 -30.73 -28.57 -0.18
N GLY A 488 -31.12 -29.85 -0.31
CA GLY A 488 -32.18 -30.29 -1.23
C GLY A 488 -31.72 -30.48 -2.68
N ILE A 489 -30.41 -30.51 -2.94
CA ILE A 489 -29.83 -30.73 -4.27
C ILE A 489 -29.66 -32.23 -4.52
N ALA A 490 -30.04 -32.70 -5.71
CA ALA A 490 -29.92 -34.10 -6.09
C ALA A 490 -28.45 -34.52 -6.29
N THR A 491 -28.15 -35.74 -5.86
CA THR A 491 -26.83 -36.39 -5.89
C THR A 491 -27.05 -37.90 -6.02
N PRO A 492 -26.13 -38.67 -6.65
CA PRO A 492 -26.25 -40.12 -6.70
C PRO A 492 -26.29 -40.71 -5.29
N ASN A 493 -26.87 -41.89 -5.10
CA ASN A 493 -26.62 -42.62 -3.86
C ASN A 493 -25.17 -43.07 -3.83
N PHE A 494 -24.57 -42.93 -2.66
CA PHE A 494 -23.16 -43.17 -2.48
C PHE A 494 -22.87 -43.85 -1.14
N TRP A 495 -21.74 -44.54 -1.13
CA TRP A 495 -21.16 -45.21 0.01
C TRP A 495 -19.69 -44.80 0.09
N THR A 496 -19.14 -44.81 1.30
CA THR A 496 -17.70 -44.56 1.50
C THR A 496 -17.06 -45.78 2.14
N VAL A 497 -15.81 -46.05 1.77
CA VAL A 497 -15.03 -47.17 2.29
C VAL A 497 -13.67 -46.64 2.70
N THR A 498 -13.35 -46.67 3.99
CA THR A 498 -12.01 -46.30 4.48
C THR A 498 -11.04 -47.48 4.39
N ALA A 499 -9.74 -47.24 4.63
CA ALA A 499 -8.67 -48.22 4.40
C ALA A 499 -8.83 -49.58 5.11
N ASN A 500 -9.57 -49.65 6.22
CA ASN A 500 -9.77 -50.87 7.02
C ASN A 500 -11.17 -51.51 6.87
N GLU A 501 -12.03 -50.94 6.03
CA GLU A 501 -13.40 -51.39 5.86
C GLU A 501 -13.56 -52.21 4.57
N ASN A 502 -14.50 -53.15 4.58
CA ASN A 502 -14.97 -53.81 3.38
C ASN A 502 -16.46 -53.50 3.21
N ILE A 503 -16.84 -53.06 2.02
CA ILE A 503 -18.25 -52.93 1.66
C ILE A 503 -18.80 -54.29 1.24
N ASP A 504 -20.03 -54.58 1.61
CA ASP A 504 -20.78 -55.73 1.15
C ASP A 504 -21.27 -55.47 -0.28
N PRO A 505 -20.80 -56.21 -1.31
CA PRO A 505 -21.18 -55.96 -2.69
C PRO A 505 -22.67 -56.18 -2.97
N ASP A 506 -23.36 -56.96 -2.14
CA ASP A 506 -24.79 -57.23 -2.30
C ASP A 506 -25.70 -56.08 -1.77
N GLN A 507 -25.12 -54.99 -1.26
CA GLN A 507 -25.83 -53.77 -0.84
C GLN A 507 -25.87 -52.68 -1.93
N LEU A 508 -25.26 -52.90 -3.09
CA LEU A 508 -25.08 -51.90 -4.15
C LEU A 508 -25.99 -52.15 -5.36
N THR A 509 -26.52 -51.06 -5.94
CA THR A 509 -27.22 -51.10 -7.23
C THR A 509 -26.22 -50.88 -8.37
N TYR A 510 -25.95 -51.92 -9.17
CA TYR A 510 -25.00 -51.84 -10.29
C TYR A 510 -25.66 -51.31 -11.58
N PRO A 511 -24.94 -50.57 -12.45
CA PRO A 511 -23.51 -50.24 -12.35
C PRO A 511 -23.20 -49.11 -11.35
N VAL A 512 -22.02 -49.19 -10.72
CA VAL A 512 -21.48 -48.15 -9.83
C VAL A 512 -20.17 -47.59 -10.38
N PHE A 513 -19.88 -46.32 -10.07
CA PHE A 513 -18.55 -45.75 -10.22
C PHE A 513 -17.82 -45.80 -8.88
N VAL A 514 -16.55 -46.17 -8.93
CA VAL A 514 -15.64 -46.20 -7.79
C VAL A 514 -14.56 -45.17 -8.04
N LYS A 515 -14.39 -44.22 -7.12
CA LYS A 515 -13.53 -43.03 -7.26
C LYS A 515 -12.72 -42.82 -5.96
N PRO A 516 -11.48 -42.30 -6.01
CA PRO A 516 -10.87 -41.70 -4.83
C PRO A 516 -11.78 -40.57 -4.30
N ALA A 517 -11.99 -40.47 -2.99
CA ALA A 517 -12.91 -39.47 -2.45
C ALA A 517 -12.36 -38.04 -2.57
N ARG A 518 -11.03 -37.87 -2.43
CA ARG A 518 -10.32 -36.58 -2.43
C ARG A 518 -9.32 -36.46 -3.57
N SER A 519 -9.82 -36.48 -4.81
CA SER A 519 -9.02 -36.21 -6.01
C SER A 519 -9.84 -35.41 -7.02
N GLY A 520 -9.23 -34.39 -7.62
CA GLY A 520 -9.82 -33.54 -8.66
C GLY A 520 -9.74 -34.12 -10.08
N SER A 521 -8.98 -35.22 -10.26
CA SER A 521 -8.72 -35.84 -11.57
C SER A 521 -9.37 -37.21 -11.71
N SER A 522 -9.49 -37.69 -12.96
CA SER A 522 -10.04 -39.03 -13.27
C SER A 522 -9.13 -40.22 -12.86
N PHE A 523 -8.03 -39.99 -12.16
CA PHE A 523 -7.13 -41.04 -11.67
C PHE A 523 -7.82 -41.94 -10.64
N GLY A 524 -7.54 -43.25 -10.69
CA GLY A 524 -8.20 -44.25 -9.84
C GLY A 524 -9.70 -44.48 -10.11
N VAL A 525 -10.34 -43.73 -11.03
CA VAL A 525 -11.77 -43.88 -11.35
C VAL A 525 -12.03 -45.14 -12.17
N SER A 526 -12.96 -45.98 -11.70
CA SER A 526 -13.35 -47.25 -12.34
C SER A 526 -14.86 -47.44 -12.34
N LYS A 527 -15.43 -47.94 -13.43
CA LYS A 527 -16.84 -48.38 -13.49
C LYS A 527 -16.93 -49.87 -13.20
N ALA A 528 -17.59 -50.26 -12.12
CA ALA A 528 -17.95 -51.65 -11.85
C ALA A 528 -19.37 -51.89 -12.35
N SER A 529 -19.52 -52.75 -13.35
CA SER A 529 -20.82 -53.11 -13.94
C SER A 529 -21.49 -54.28 -13.21
N ARG A 530 -20.71 -55.04 -12.43
CA ARG A 530 -21.15 -56.21 -11.65
C ARG A 530 -20.34 -56.33 -10.36
N LYS A 531 -20.84 -57.14 -9.41
CA LYS A 531 -20.26 -57.25 -8.06
C LYS A 531 -18.87 -57.88 -7.98
N ASP A 532 -18.50 -58.71 -8.95
CA ASP A 532 -17.17 -59.30 -9.09
C ASP A 532 -16.09 -58.28 -9.49
N GLU A 533 -16.49 -57.15 -10.08
CA GLU A 533 -15.59 -56.07 -10.52
C GLU A 533 -15.33 -55.04 -9.40
N LEU A 534 -16.10 -55.06 -8.31
CA LEU A 534 -16.00 -54.08 -7.23
C LEU A 534 -14.67 -54.14 -6.45
N PRO A 535 -14.13 -55.31 -6.04
CA PRO A 535 -12.91 -55.35 -5.22
C PRO A 535 -11.70 -54.75 -5.94
N SER A 536 -11.54 -55.04 -7.23
CA SER A 536 -10.45 -54.48 -8.05
C SER A 536 -10.62 -52.99 -8.31
N ALA A 537 -11.85 -52.49 -8.47
CA ALA A 537 -12.15 -51.07 -8.59
C ALA A 537 -11.82 -50.29 -7.30
N VAL A 538 -12.17 -50.86 -6.13
CA VAL A 538 -11.82 -50.28 -4.81
C VAL A 538 -10.31 -50.31 -4.57
N GLU A 539 -9.62 -51.40 -4.94
CA GLU A 539 -8.16 -51.49 -4.84
C GLU A 539 -7.45 -50.49 -5.76
N ALA A 540 -7.99 -50.23 -6.96
CA ALA A 540 -7.47 -49.20 -7.86
C ALA A 540 -7.61 -47.79 -7.27
N ALA A 541 -8.78 -47.44 -6.73
CA ALA A 541 -9.00 -46.15 -6.08
C ALA A 541 -8.15 -45.96 -4.81
N ARG A 542 -7.94 -47.04 -4.02
CA ARG A 542 -7.09 -47.04 -2.81
C ARG A 542 -5.62 -46.71 -3.05
N ARG A 543 -5.13 -46.76 -4.29
CA ARG A 543 -3.77 -46.32 -4.63
C ARG A 543 -3.60 -44.80 -4.57
N TYR A 544 -4.70 -44.07 -4.66
CA TYR A 544 -4.74 -42.60 -4.71
C TYR A 544 -5.39 -42.00 -3.45
N ASP A 545 -6.41 -42.63 -2.87
CA ASP A 545 -6.97 -42.20 -1.58
C ASP A 545 -7.34 -43.39 -0.66
N SER A 546 -6.88 -43.30 0.59
CA SER A 546 -7.33 -44.09 1.75
C SER A 546 -8.85 -44.13 1.98
N LYS A 547 -9.59 -43.16 1.45
CA LYS A 547 -11.05 -43.05 1.45
C LYS A 547 -11.56 -43.18 0.02
N VAL A 548 -12.33 -44.22 -0.24
CA VAL A 548 -12.94 -44.48 -1.55
C VAL A 548 -14.41 -44.10 -1.52
N LEU A 549 -14.87 -43.42 -2.56
CA LEU A 549 -16.27 -43.17 -2.88
C LEU A 549 -16.76 -44.26 -3.84
N ILE A 550 -17.93 -44.82 -3.57
CA ILE A 550 -18.68 -45.68 -4.48
C ILE A 550 -20.02 -45.01 -4.69
N GLU A 551 -20.44 -44.77 -5.93
CA GLU A 551 -21.68 -44.06 -6.26
C GLU A 551 -22.46 -44.78 -7.36
N GLU A 552 -23.79 -44.69 -7.33
CA GLU A 552 -24.65 -45.17 -8.41
C GLU A 552 -24.36 -44.42 -9.71
N ALA A 553 -24.34 -45.14 -10.84
CA ALA A 553 -24.17 -44.52 -12.14
C ALA A 553 -25.43 -43.74 -12.55
N VAL A 554 -25.32 -42.40 -12.57
CA VAL A 554 -26.35 -41.51 -13.13
C VAL A 554 -26.42 -41.69 -14.64
N VAL A 555 -27.64 -41.72 -15.21
CA VAL A 555 -27.86 -41.91 -16.65
C VAL A 555 -28.37 -40.60 -17.24
N GLY A 556 -27.44 -39.78 -17.72
CA GLY A 556 -27.74 -38.47 -18.28
C GLY A 556 -26.58 -37.90 -19.10
N SER A 557 -26.79 -36.70 -19.66
CA SER A 557 -25.71 -35.92 -20.27
C SER A 557 -24.85 -35.28 -19.18
N GLU A 558 -23.52 -35.43 -19.25
CA GLU A 558 -22.63 -34.64 -18.39
C GLU A 558 -22.65 -33.18 -18.86
N VAL A 559 -22.96 -32.27 -17.94
CA VAL A 559 -23.08 -30.83 -18.17
C VAL A 559 -22.36 -30.08 -17.06
N GLY A 560 -21.79 -28.92 -17.37
CA GLY A 560 -21.07 -28.11 -16.38
C GLY A 560 -21.43 -26.64 -16.46
N CYS A 561 -21.19 -25.91 -15.38
CA CYS A 561 -21.37 -24.46 -15.32
C CYS A 561 -20.25 -23.81 -14.51
N ALA A 562 -19.64 -22.77 -15.08
CA ALA A 562 -18.68 -21.90 -14.41
C ALA A 562 -19.42 -20.89 -13.53
N ILE A 563 -19.03 -20.74 -12.27
CA ILE A 563 -19.57 -19.73 -11.35
C ILE A 563 -18.43 -18.80 -10.91
N LEU A 564 -18.67 -17.49 -10.96
CA LEU A 564 -17.77 -16.42 -10.50
C LEU A 564 -18.57 -15.41 -9.66
N GLY A 565 -18.07 -15.04 -8.50
CA GLY A 565 -18.69 -14.03 -7.65
C GLY A 565 -18.57 -14.31 -6.16
N ASN A 566 -19.35 -13.56 -5.37
CA ASN A 566 -19.40 -13.68 -3.92
C ASN A 566 -20.84 -13.45 -3.43
N HIS A 567 -21.26 -14.24 -2.44
CA HIS A 567 -22.57 -14.10 -1.77
C HIS A 567 -23.78 -14.20 -2.73
N LEU A 568 -24.47 -13.09 -2.99
CA LEU A 568 -25.66 -13.03 -3.84
C LEU A 568 -25.34 -12.63 -5.28
N ASP A 569 -24.23 -11.94 -5.50
CA ASP A 569 -23.77 -11.48 -6.81
C ASP A 569 -22.93 -12.59 -7.45
N LEU A 570 -23.62 -13.49 -8.17
CA LEU A 570 -23.03 -14.65 -8.83
C LEU A 570 -23.30 -14.59 -10.34
N LEU A 571 -22.23 -14.50 -11.10
CA LEU A 571 -22.21 -14.70 -12.54
C LEU A 571 -22.10 -16.20 -12.83
N ALA A 572 -22.97 -16.69 -13.71
CA ALA A 572 -22.86 -18.03 -14.28
C ALA A 572 -22.42 -17.91 -15.73
N GLY A 573 -21.43 -18.72 -16.12
CA GLY A 573 -21.06 -18.91 -17.51
C GLY A 573 -22.12 -19.71 -18.27
N GLU A 574 -21.96 -19.81 -19.59
CA GLU A 574 -22.78 -20.71 -20.40
C GLU A 574 -22.57 -22.15 -19.98
N VAL A 575 -23.63 -22.94 -20.06
CA VAL A 575 -23.59 -24.38 -19.75
C VAL A 575 -22.79 -25.09 -20.83
N ASP A 576 -21.88 -25.99 -20.47
CA ASP A 576 -21.28 -26.92 -21.42
C ASP A 576 -21.92 -28.31 -21.35
N GLN A 577 -21.68 -29.11 -22.38
CA GLN A 577 -22.09 -30.51 -22.46
C GLN A 577 -20.94 -31.34 -23.02
N ILE A 578 -20.69 -32.49 -22.40
CA ILE A 578 -19.75 -33.49 -22.89
C ILE A 578 -20.53 -34.58 -23.62
N ALA A 579 -20.27 -34.70 -24.93
CA ALA A 579 -20.74 -35.81 -25.74
C ALA A 579 -19.62 -36.86 -25.85
N LEU A 580 -19.92 -38.12 -25.52
CA LEU A 580 -18.97 -39.23 -25.56
C LEU A 580 -19.11 -40.03 -26.85
N SER A 581 -18.00 -40.27 -27.54
CA SER A 581 -17.93 -41.09 -28.75
C SER A 581 -18.18 -42.57 -28.43
N HIS A 582 -17.51 -43.08 -27.38
CA HIS A 582 -17.70 -44.40 -26.78
C HIS A 582 -17.25 -44.35 -25.30
N GLY A 583 -17.91 -45.07 -24.39
CA GLY A 583 -17.42 -45.28 -23.02
C GLY A 583 -17.84 -44.20 -22.01
N PHE A 584 -16.89 -43.73 -21.20
CA PHE A 584 -17.07 -42.69 -20.17
C PHE A 584 -15.90 -41.70 -20.18
N PHE A 585 -16.14 -40.46 -19.76
CA PHE A 585 -15.19 -39.35 -19.84
C PHE A 585 -13.96 -39.58 -18.94
N ARG A 586 -12.78 -39.24 -19.45
CA ARG A 586 -11.51 -39.26 -18.73
C ARG A 586 -10.71 -38.02 -19.12
N ILE A 587 -10.43 -37.15 -18.15
CA ILE A 587 -9.48 -36.04 -18.36
C ILE A 587 -8.09 -36.51 -17.88
N HIS A 588 -7.04 -36.02 -18.55
CA HIS A 588 -5.63 -36.15 -18.13
C HIS A 588 -5.02 -37.57 -18.08
N GLN A 589 -5.63 -38.58 -18.72
CA GLN A 589 -5.04 -39.93 -18.92
C GLN A 589 -4.54 -40.19 -20.35
N GLU A 590 -4.50 -39.19 -21.22
CA GLU A 590 -4.11 -39.32 -22.62
C GLU A 590 -2.74 -38.69 -22.88
N ASP A 591 -1.96 -39.24 -23.82
CA ASP A 591 -0.58 -38.83 -24.10
C ASP A 591 -0.48 -37.37 -24.63
N GLU A 592 -1.54 -36.86 -25.27
CA GLU A 592 -1.62 -35.49 -25.81
C GLU A 592 -2.90 -34.76 -25.38
N PRO A 593 -3.01 -34.24 -24.14
CA PRO A 593 -4.25 -33.60 -23.65
C PRO A 593 -4.62 -32.26 -24.32
N GLU A 594 -3.85 -31.79 -25.31
CA GLU A 594 -4.09 -30.54 -26.05
C GLU A 594 -5.00 -30.71 -27.27
N SER A 595 -5.14 -31.93 -27.80
CA SER A 595 -6.05 -32.23 -28.93
C SER A 595 -7.51 -32.46 -28.50
N GLY A 596 -7.76 -32.49 -27.18
CA GLY A 596 -9.00 -33.00 -26.60
C GLY A 596 -8.99 -34.53 -26.56
N SER A 597 -9.89 -35.14 -25.77
CA SER A 597 -9.96 -36.60 -25.72
C SER A 597 -10.44 -37.17 -27.06
N GLU A 598 -9.75 -38.21 -27.58
CA GLU A 598 -10.24 -38.96 -28.76
C GLU A 598 -11.67 -39.50 -28.57
N ASN A 599 -12.12 -39.64 -27.31
CA ASN A 599 -13.41 -40.21 -26.95
C ASN A 599 -14.48 -39.20 -26.51
N SER A 600 -14.23 -37.88 -26.52
CA SER A 600 -15.25 -36.91 -26.09
C SER A 600 -15.15 -35.53 -26.73
N THR A 601 -16.30 -34.94 -27.07
CA THR A 601 -16.42 -33.56 -27.57
C THR A 601 -17.11 -32.68 -26.54
N VAL A 602 -16.51 -31.52 -26.23
CA VAL A 602 -17.09 -30.50 -25.32
C VAL A 602 -17.77 -29.41 -26.14
N THR A 603 -19.09 -29.30 -26.04
CA THR A 603 -19.93 -28.31 -26.72
C THR A 603 -20.29 -27.18 -25.76
N VAL A 604 -20.06 -25.92 -26.16
CA VAL A 604 -20.39 -24.71 -25.39
C VAL A 604 -20.97 -23.65 -26.33
N PRO A 605 -22.17 -23.10 -26.09
CA PRO A 605 -23.17 -23.56 -25.11
C PRO A 605 -23.68 -24.98 -25.39
N ALA A 606 -24.19 -25.66 -24.37
CA ALA A 606 -24.78 -27.00 -24.45
C ALA A 606 -25.98 -27.09 -25.42
N ASP A 607 -26.07 -28.19 -26.17
CA ASP A 607 -27.16 -28.49 -27.10
C ASP A 607 -28.36 -29.12 -26.37
N ILE A 608 -28.92 -28.34 -25.45
CA ILE A 608 -30.08 -28.66 -24.61
C ILE A 608 -31.10 -27.51 -24.66
N SER A 609 -32.28 -27.69 -24.07
CA SER A 609 -33.29 -26.62 -24.06
C SER A 609 -32.85 -25.42 -23.21
N GLU A 610 -33.46 -24.26 -23.46
CA GLU A 610 -33.18 -23.04 -22.70
C GLU A 610 -33.63 -23.17 -21.24
N GLU A 611 -34.74 -23.89 -21.00
CA GLU A 611 -35.20 -24.26 -19.66
C GLU A 611 -34.16 -25.14 -18.94
N SER A 612 -33.59 -26.15 -19.62
CA SER A 612 -32.54 -27.00 -19.06
C SER A 612 -31.25 -26.22 -18.77
N ARG A 613 -30.79 -25.34 -19.68
CA ARG A 613 -29.63 -24.46 -19.41
C ARG A 613 -29.87 -23.60 -18.17
N SER A 614 -31.05 -22.98 -18.08
CA SER A 614 -31.44 -22.14 -16.93
C SER A 614 -31.47 -22.94 -15.61
N LEU A 615 -32.03 -24.16 -15.64
CA LEU A 615 -32.09 -25.05 -14.49
C LEU A 615 -30.69 -25.49 -14.01
N VAL A 616 -29.78 -25.81 -14.95
CA VAL A 616 -28.40 -26.17 -14.65
C VAL A 616 -27.63 -24.99 -14.04
N GLN A 617 -27.80 -23.77 -14.58
CA GLN A 617 -27.18 -22.55 -14.02
C GLN A 617 -27.68 -22.22 -12.61
N GLU A 618 -28.99 -22.29 -12.35
CA GLU A 618 -29.53 -22.03 -11.01
C GLU A 618 -29.18 -23.16 -10.02
N THR A 619 -29.11 -24.41 -10.48
CA THR A 619 -28.61 -25.53 -9.66
C THR A 619 -27.14 -25.34 -9.30
N ALA A 620 -26.28 -24.94 -10.25
CA ALA A 620 -24.88 -24.61 -9.98
C ALA A 620 -24.73 -23.47 -8.96
N LYS A 621 -25.51 -22.38 -9.08
CA LYS A 621 -25.54 -21.31 -8.08
C LYS A 621 -26.05 -21.79 -6.71
N ALA A 622 -26.99 -22.73 -6.67
CA ALA A 622 -27.47 -23.32 -5.42
C ALA A 622 -26.39 -24.18 -4.74
N VAL A 623 -25.70 -25.04 -5.50
CA VAL A 623 -24.54 -25.83 -5.05
C VAL A 623 -23.46 -24.92 -4.49
N TYR A 624 -23.06 -23.89 -5.26
CA TYR A 624 -22.05 -22.91 -4.89
C TYR A 624 -22.33 -22.26 -3.53
N ARG A 625 -23.57 -21.79 -3.33
CA ARG A 625 -24.01 -21.18 -2.07
C ARG A 625 -24.09 -22.19 -0.92
N ALA A 626 -24.53 -23.41 -1.17
CA ALA A 626 -24.64 -24.46 -0.16
C ALA A 626 -23.28 -24.91 0.39
N LEU A 627 -22.26 -24.95 -0.47
CA LEU A 627 -20.88 -25.32 -0.10
C LEU A 627 -20.07 -24.15 0.49
N GLY A 628 -20.60 -22.92 0.42
CA GLY A 628 -19.96 -21.71 0.95
C GLY A 628 -18.97 -21.03 0.00
N CYS A 629 -18.88 -21.50 -1.26
CA CYS A 629 -17.87 -21.11 -2.23
C CYS A 629 -17.80 -19.60 -2.49
N ARG A 630 -16.60 -19.14 -2.86
CA ARG A 630 -16.24 -17.73 -3.09
C ARG A 630 -15.22 -17.59 -4.21
N GLY A 631 -15.17 -16.42 -4.84
CA GLY A 631 -14.31 -16.17 -5.98
C GLY A 631 -14.82 -16.92 -7.21
N LEU A 632 -14.44 -18.18 -7.39
CA LEU A 632 -14.79 -19.01 -8.54
C LEU A 632 -14.95 -20.50 -8.23
N SER A 633 -15.65 -21.22 -9.10
CA SER A 633 -15.62 -22.68 -9.21
C SER A 633 -16.18 -23.16 -10.57
N ARG A 634 -15.88 -24.39 -10.98
CA ARG A 634 -16.70 -25.13 -11.95
C ARG A 634 -17.59 -26.12 -11.18
N VAL A 635 -18.89 -26.15 -11.48
CA VAL A 635 -19.83 -27.15 -10.96
C VAL A 635 -20.20 -28.09 -12.09
N ASP A 636 -19.88 -29.37 -11.94
CA ASP A 636 -20.17 -30.42 -12.92
C ASP A 636 -21.32 -31.30 -12.42
N MET A 637 -22.24 -31.60 -13.33
CA MET A 637 -23.54 -32.23 -13.06
C MET A 637 -23.89 -33.20 -14.19
N PHE A 638 -24.94 -34.00 -13.96
CA PHE A 638 -25.63 -34.76 -14.99
C PHE A 638 -27.05 -34.22 -15.18
N LEU A 639 -27.51 -34.15 -16.43
CA LEU A 639 -28.90 -33.89 -16.80
C LEU A 639 -29.55 -35.19 -17.28
N GLU A 640 -30.49 -35.72 -16.52
CA GLU A 640 -31.23 -36.95 -16.83
C GLU A 640 -32.35 -36.70 -17.86
N GLU A 641 -32.86 -37.75 -18.51
CA GLU A 641 -33.85 -37.62 -19.60
C GLU A 641 -35.20 -37.02 -19.15
N ASP A 642 -35.54 -37.08 -17.86
CA ASP A 642 -36.73 -36.47 -17.27
C ASP A 642 -36.54 -34.99 -16.87
N GLY A 643 -35.33 -34.45 -17.07
CA GLY A 643 -34.96 -33.07 -16.73
C GLY A 643 -34.37 -32.89 -15.34
N GLN A 644 -34.18 -33.96 -14.55
CA GLN A 644 -33.52 -33.86 -13.26
C GLN A 644 -32.02 -33.51 -13.42
N VAL A 645 -31.53 -32.56 -12.61
CA VAL A 645 -30.11 -32.18 -12.55
C VAL A 645 -29.49 -32.76 -11.28
N VAL A 646 -28.45 -33.58 -11.44
CA VAL A 646 -27.77 -34.33 -10.38
C VAL A 646 -26.31 -33.86 -10.28
N LEU A 647 -25.84 -33.51 -9.09
CA LEU A 647 -24.45 -33.09 -8.87
C LEU A 647 -23.46 -34.25 -9.02
N ASN A 648 -22.34 -34.00 -9.73
CA ASN A 648 -21.21 -34.91 -9.90
C ASN A 648 -19.99 -34.43 -9.09
N GLU A 649 -19.50 -33.21 -9.34
CA GLU A 649 -18.38 -32.63 -8.57
C GLU A 649 -18.34 -31.10 -8.63
N VAL A 650 -17.54 -30.50 -7.75
CA VAL A 650 -17.23 -29.06 -7.74
C VAL A 650 -15.72 -28.90 -7.69
N ASN A 651 -15.16 -28.16 -8.64
CA ASN A 651 -13.74 -27.81 -8.65
C ASN A 651 -13.56 -26.32 -8.28
N THR A 652 -12.79 -26.04 -7.23
CA THR A 652 -12.61 -24.68 -6.69
C THR A 652 -11.45 -23.88 -7.28
N LEU A 653 -10.55 -24.50 -8.04
CA LEU A 653 -9.52 -23.84 -8.84
C LEU A 653 -9.49 -24.48 -10.25
N PRO A 654 -10.55 -24.29 -11.06
CA PRO A 654 -10.67 -24.98 -12.33
C PRO A 654 -9.57 -24.54 -13.31
N GLY A 655 -9.14 -25.47 -14.18
CA GLY A 655 -8.12 -25.22 -15.21
C GLY A 655 -8.37 -23.95 -16.02
N MET A 656 -7.32 -23.15 -16.21
CA MET A 656 -7.36 -21.84 -16.86
C MET A 656 -6.76 -21.83 -18.27
N THR A 657 -6.44 -22.99 -18.84
CA THR A 657 -5.97 -23.08 -20.24
C THR A 657 -7.09 -22.73 -21.22
N SER A 658 -6.73 -22.26 -22.41
CA SER A 658 -7.69 -21.89 -23.47
C SER A 658 -8.63 -23.01 -23.91
N TYR A 659 -8.24 -24.28 -23.75
CA TYR A 659 -9.07 -25.45 -24.02
C TYR A 659 -9.87 -25.95 -22.79
N SER A 660 -9.58 -25.45 -21.58
CA SER A 660 -10.30 -25.83 -20.37
C SER A 660 -11.78 -25.40 -20.40
N ARG A 661 -12.63 -26.18 -19.72
CA ARG A 661 -14.09 -25.96 -19.64
C ARG A 661 -14.42 -24.55 -19.11
N TYR A 662 -13.79 -24.12 -18.01
CA TYR A 662 -14.16 -22.88 -17.30
C TYR A 662 -13.94 -21.59 -18.13
N PRO A 663 -12.76 -21.32 -18.73
CA PRO A 663 -12.59 -20.18 -19.64
C PRO A 663 -13.54 -20.20 -20.84
N ARG A 664 -13.86 -21.38 -21.39
CA ARG A 664 -14.79 -21.52 -22.53
C ARG A 664 -16.24 -21.21 -22.15
N MET A 665 -16.71 -21.66 -20.98
CA MET A 665 -18.02 -21.31 -20.42
C MET A 665 -18.18 -19.80 -20.21
N MET A 666 -17.14 -19.15 -19.68
CA MET A 666 -17.17 -17.70 -19.45
C MET A 666 -17.10 -16.89 -20.75
N ALA A 667 -16.22 -17.27 -21.68
CA ALA A 667 -16.12 -16.60 -22.98
C ALA A 667 -17.42 -16.72 -23.79
N ALA A 668 -18.11 -17.86 -23.73
CA ALA A 668 -19.42 -18.04 -24.34
C ALA A 668 -20.52 -17.18 -23.70
N ALA A 669 -20.41 -16.87 -22.39
CA ALA A 669 -21.26 -15.89 -21.69
C ALA A 669 -20.83 -14.42 -21.92
N GLY A 670 -19.86 -14.17 -22.80
CA GLY A 670 -19.37 -12.83 -23.13
C GLY A 670 -18.27 -12.28 -22.20
N LEU A 671 -17.73 -13.10 -21.29
CA LEU A 671 -16.65 -12.73 -20.36
C LEU A 671 -15.31 -13.37 -20.81
N PRO A 672 -14.44 -12.66 -21.56
CA PRO A 672 -13.14 -13.19 -21.95
C PRO A 672 -12.21 -13.38 -20.74
N LEU A 673 -11.20 -14.24 -20.86
CA LEU A 673 -10.33 -14.64 -19.73
C LEU A 673 -9.66 -13.45 -19.03
N ALA A 674 -9.27 -12.39 -19.76
CA ALA A 674 -8.73 -11.17 -19.17
C ALA A 674 -9.73 -10.50 -18.19
N GLU A 675 -11.00 -10.35 -18.60
CA GLU A 675 -12.04 -9.77 -17.73
C GLU A 675 -12.38 -10.70 -16.55
N VAL A 676 -12.29 -12.02 -16.75
CA VAL A 676 -12.44 -13.00 -15.65
C VAL A 676 -11.32 -12.81 -14.61
N ILE A 677 -10.07 -12.60 -15.05
CA ILE A 677 -8.93 -12.30 -14.16
C ILE A 677 -9.15 -10.98 -13.42
N ASP A 678 -9.55 -9.90 -14.11
CA ASP A 678 -9.85 -8.60 -13.48
C ASP A 678 -10.93 -8.70 -12.40
N ARG A 679 -11.99 -9.47 -12.68
CA ARG A 679 -13.07 -9.74 -11.72
C ARG A 679 -12.59 -10.60 -10.56
N MET A 680 -11.74 -11.62 -10.80
CA MET A 680 -11.13 -12.43 -9.73
C MET A 680 -10.27 -11.58 -8.79
N VAL A 681 -9.44 -10.68 -9.33
CA VAL A 681 -8.64 -9.71 -8.56
C VAL A 681 -9.53 -8.78 -7.75
N SER A 682 -10.56 -8.20 -8.38
CA SER A 682 -11.52 -7.32 -7.72
C SER A 682 -12.28 -8.01 -6.58
N LEU A 683 -12.68 -9.27 -6.76
CA LEU A 683 -13.36 -10.08 -5.74
C LEU A 683 -12.45 -10.45 -4.57
N ALA A 684 -11.14 -10.64 -4.81
CA ALA A 684 -10.17 -10.89 -3.75
C ALA A 684 -9.96 -9.64 -2.87
N LEU A 685 -9.79 -8.47 -3.48
CA LEU A 685 -9.53 -7.20 -2.76
C LEU A 685 -10.76 -6.63 -2.04
N THR A 686 -11.96 -6.82 -2.58
CA THR A 686 -13.20 -6.32 -1.97
C THR A 686 -13.76 -7.24 -0.87
N GLY A 687 -13.26 -8.47 -0.76
CA GLY A 687 -13.68 -9.50 0.19
C GLY A 687 -13.27 -9.27 1.64
N ASN A 688 -13.35 -8.04 2.15
CA ASN A 688 -12.96 -7.63 3.51
C ASN A 688 -13.72 -8.42 4.60
N GLY A 689 -13.11 -9.53 5.02
CA GLY A 689 -13.67 -10.49 5.98
C GLY A 689 -12.86 -11.79 6.12
N ARG A 690 -11.59 -11.81 5.67
CA ARG A 690 -10.59 -12.88 5.85
C ARG A 690 -9.37 -12.30 6.58
#